data_AF-A0A1G3C2S7-F1
#
_entry.id   AF-A0A1G3C2S7-F1
#
_cell.length_a   1.000
_cell.length_b   1.000
_cell.length_c   1.000
_cell.angle_alpha   90.00
_cell.angle_beta   90.00
_cell.angle_gamma   90.00
#
_symmetry.space_group_name_H-M   'P 1'
#
loop_
_entity.id
_entity.type
_entity.pdbx_description
1 polymer ?
#
loop_
_entity_poly.entity_id
_entity_poly.type
_entity_poly.pdbx_seq_one_letter_code
_entity_poly.pdbx_strand_id
1 'polypeptide(L)'
;MRKKEEEKSYAFLFILASLMILGTFTWVILDEVFAGRPWKQQQRKYYSLLMDNARKEIEEAKAEFNSPEVQEKYNAVRDKLEKANEKFKKSGGQEEYDKLQAEIQYISQKKLSPLQMKLTDVRNRVLEEEYLYTKYQTEDVRKRRDELRDESNILLEDVNKIKGELAEKQKRILSFTTEIDKYKKELETFISPLKKLQDRFEALRKKRPSIQVSQLNIEDLKRVDRCISCHVNIEGTKDVLNEQPFNTHPGSYLFLKNHPVKRFGCSVCHEGQGRATTSMEEAHGNVEYWLDPLHKGRLVQSSCIMCHENVYELPGASLIEAGLRLFSEERGCTGCHDVDGIPTVKIGPPLTHVGEKVSYKWLKKWLKGPYDYYEKARMPNFMLSDEEIGNIADFLVSLSTSKKDLVVAANPDVDEDVYERGMAIYNQSRCVICHPRDGKGGAVKYVYAADHANIANKVSKEWLFRWMKNPKAYFPGTKMPHFRLTDKEIEDLVAFMSVEFIDWNAIDEEEESEGAEAAFKEEIDPVSAETGRELVKKYGCFGCHDIKGFEKESKIGAELTAFGSKSVEFLDFGVVHDIDKTWLNWIVAKLKNPRQFREGLKMPKFFFTDDDFEALVCLLGSFNEKSIPVEYFVKSTTVGYEPQGEFGELVRDLNCLVCHRIKDNGGSFAPELTYEGSRVTKEWLENFLKTPDILRPLLQQMPKFNLTDKEVEIIADYIKLALVDDKVSAKSDMSKPFLLQDVKEGKEIYREKGCKVCHQIGLEGGAVGPNLSAVGERLTPNYIYMHLKDPQKWGASKVAPNYGLEDQEITLLTRYLSELRTKKLSFLS
;
A
#
# COMPACT_ATOMS: atom_id res chain seq x y z
N MET A 1 -42.44 -67.35 -43.25
CA MET A 1 -43.75 -66.69 -43.01
C MET A 1 -43.54 -65.57 -41.99
N ARG A 2 -43.73 -64.31 -42.37
CA ARG A 2 -43.74 -63.19 -41.40
C ARG A 2 -45.09 -63.19 -40.69
N LYS A 3 -45.10 -63.29 -39.37
CA LYS A 3 -46.32 -63.14 -38.55
C LYS A 3 -47.00 -61.81 -38.86
N LYS A 4 -48.34 -61.80 -38.90
CA LYS A 4 -49.16 -60.57 -38.98
C LYS A 4 -48.78 -59.65 -37.83
N GLU A 5 -48.82 -58.33 -38.02
CA GLU A 5 -48.37 -57.38 -36.97
C GLU A 5 -49.11 -57.55 -35.65
N GLU A 6 -50.38 -57.93 -35.71
CA GLU A 6 -51.27 -58.18 -34.59
C GLU A 6 -50.84 -59.38 -33.73
N GLU A 7 -49.97 -60.26 -34.24
CA GLU A 7 -49.45 -61.45 -33.54
C GLU A 7 -48.02 -61.26 -33.00
N LYS A 8 -47.43 -60.07 -33.19
CA LYS A 8 -46.09 -59.74 -32.68
C LYS A 8 -46.21 -59.13 -31.29
N SER A 9 -45.62 -59.78 -30.28
CA SER A 9 -45.56 -59.23 -28.93
C SER A 9 -44.53 -58.10 -28.86
N TYR A 10 -45.01 -56.87 -28.70
CA TYR A 10 -44.18 -55.71 -28.40
C TYR A 10 -43.85 -55.58 -26.89
N ALA A 11 -44.29 -56.53 -26.06
CA ALA A 11 -44.10 -56.49 -24.61
C ALA A 11 -42.60 -56.41 -24.25
N PHE A 12 -41.74 -57.12 -24.98
CA PHE A 12 -40.29 -57.04 -24.77
C PHE A 12 -39.74 -55.63 -25.08
N LEU A 13 -40.14 -55.02 -26.20
CA LEU A 13 -39.72 -53.67 -26.57
C LEU A 13 -40.27 -52.62 -25.60
N PHE A 14 -41.49 -52.79 -25.11
CA PHE A 14 -42.09 -51.93 -24.09
C PHE A 14 -41.39 -52.05 -22.73
N ILE A 15 -41.06 -53.27 -22.30
CA ILE A 15 -40.30 -53.51 -21.06
C ILE A 15 -38.90 -52.91 -21.19
N LEU A 16 -38.22 -53.12 -22.32
CA LEU A 16 -36.90 -52.55 -22.58
C LEU A 16 -36.94 -51.02 -22.57
N ALA A 17 -37.92 -50.41 -23.24
CA ALA A 17 -38.11 -48.95 -23.23
C ALA A 17 -38.43 -48.43 -21.82
N SER A 18 -39.29 -49.12 -21.07
CA SER A 18 -39.64 -48.77 -19.69
C SER A 18 -38.43 -48.87 -18.75
N LEU A 19 -37.60 -49.89 -18.91
CA LEU A 19 -36.35 -50.05 -18.16
C LEU A 19 -35.32 -48.98 -18.52
N MET A 20 -35.22 -48.57 -19.79
CA MET A 20 -34.36 -47.45 -20.21
C MET A 20 -34.85 -46.11 -19.62
N ILE A 21 -36.16 -45.87 -19.60
CA ILE A 21 -36.75 -44.69 -18.96
C ILE A 21 -36.49 -44.70 -17.45
N LEU A 22 -36.69 -45.84 -16.78
CA LEU A 22 -36.40 -45.96 -15.35
C LEU A 22 -34.91 -45.76 -15.05
N GLY A 23 -34.03 -46.33 -15.87
CA GLY A 23 -32.59 -46.20 -15.75
C GLY A 23 -32.14 -44.75 -15.93
N THR A 24 -32.64 -44.06 -16.96
CA THR A 24 -32.35 -42.63 -17.19
C THR A 24 -32.92 -41.74 -16.09
N PHE A 25 -34.15 -42.00 -15.62
CA PHE A 25 -34.74 -41.24 -14.51
C PHE A 25 -33.95 -41.42 -13.20
N THR A 26 -33.53 -42.66 -12.91
CA THR A 26 -32.68 -42.97 -11.77
C THR A 26 -31.32 -42.28 -11.90
N TRP A 27 -30.73 -42.29 -13.09
CA TRP A 27 -29.46 -41.61 -13.36
C TRP A 27 -29.58 -40.10 -13.20
N VAL A 28 -30.62 -39.45 -13.74
CA VAL A 28 -30.88 -38.01 -13.59
C VAL A 28 -31.06 -37.64 -12.12
N ILE A 29 -31.74 -38.46 -11.33
CA ILE A 29 -31.87 -38.23 -9.88
C ILE A 29 -30.52 -38.35 -9.19
N LEU A 30 -29.74 -39.39 -9.50
CA LEU A 30 -28.42 -39.57 -8.92
C LEU A 30 -27.48 -38.41 -9.30
N ASP A 31 -27.55 -37.96 -10.55
CA ASP A 31 -26.77 -36.83 -11.06
C ASP A 31 -27.17 -35.52 -10.37
N GLU A 32 -28.46 -35.19 -10.31
CA GLU A 32 -28.99 -33.96 -9.68
C GLU A 32 -28.74 -33.89 -8.16
N VAL A 33 -28.71 -35.05 -7.49
CA VAL A 33 -28.55 -35.14 -6.03
C VAL A 33 -27.08 -35.22 -5.62
N PHE A 34 -26.24 -35.92 -6.38
CA PHE A 34 -24.88 -36.27 -5.94
C PHE A 34 -23.75 -35.76 -6.84
N ALA A 35 -23.93 -35.65 -8.16
CA ALA A 35 -22.82 -35.38 -9.09
C ALA A 35 -22.82 -33.96 -9.69
N GLY A 36 -23.96 -33.45 -10.16
CA GLY A 36 -24.01 -32.22 -10.99
C GLY A 36 -24.02 -30.89 -10.23
N ARG A 37 -23.95 -30.88 -8.89
CA ARG A 37 -24.11 -29.64 -8.08
C ARG A 37 -23.17 -29.60 -6.85
N PRO A 38 -21.85 -29.48 -7.05
CA PRO A 38 -20.85 -29.51 -5.96
C PRO A 38 -21.10 -28.47 -4.85
N TRP A 39 -21.67 -27.32 -5.19
CA TRP A 39 -22.02 -26.26 -4.24
C TRP A 39 -22.95 -26.74 -3.10
N LYS A 40 -23.87 -27.70 -3.37
CA LYS A 40 -24.76 -28.27 -2.33
C LYS A 40 -23.95 -28.95 -1.24
N GLN A 41 -22.90 -29.68 -1.62
CA GLN A 41 -22.02 -30.39 -0.70
C GLN A 41 -21.18 -29.41 0.13
N GLN A 42 -20.64 -28.36 -0.51
CA GLN A 42 -19.86 -27.33 0.18
C GLN A 42 -20.69 -26.60 1.24
N GLN A 43 -21.92 -26.19 0.92
CA GLN A 43 -22.82 -25.57 1.89
C GLN A 43 -23.15 -26.52 3.05
N ARG A 44 -23.45 -27.80 2.78
CA ARG A 44 -23.71 -28.80 3.82
C ARG A 44 -22.50 -28.97 4.75
N LYS A 45 -21.29 -29.07 4.18
CA LYS A 45 -20.04 -29.20 4.93
C LYS A 45 -19.79 -27.96 5.79
N TYR A 46 -19.95 -26.76 5.24
CA TYR A 46 -19.85 -25.51 5.99
C TYR A 46 -20.77 -25.47 7.22
N TYR A 47 -22.06 -25.79 7.04
CA TYR A 47 -23.01 -25.80 8.16
C TYR A 47 -22.69 -26.89 9.18
N SER A 48 -22.17 -28.05 8.77
CA SER A 48 -21.68 -29.07 9.71
C SER A 48 -20.53 -28.52 10.54
N LEU A 49 -19.51 -27.95 9.89
CA LEU A 49 -18.33 -27.39 10.56
C LEU A 49 -18.69 -26.27 11.55
N LEU A 50 -19.62 -25.39 11.18
CA LEU A 50 -20.12 -24.36 12.11
C LEU A 50 -20.73 -24.97 13.38
N MET A 51 -21.53 -26.02 13.22
CA MET A 51 -22.17 -26.70 14.34
C MET A 51 -21.17 -27.49 15.18
N ASP A 52 -20.20 -28.13 14.55
CA ASP A 52 -19.14 -28.90 15.21
C ASP A 52 -18.21 -27.98 15.99
N ASN A 53 -17.80 -26.84 15.42
CA ASN A 53 -16.99 -25.82 16.10
C ASN A 53 -17.74 -25.24 17.30
N ALA A 54 -19.01 -24.86 17.12
CA ALA A 54 -19.82 -24.34 18.23
C ALA A 54 -20.04 -25.38 19.33
N ARG A 55 -20.20 -26.67 18.98
CA ARG A 55 -20.27 -27.76 19.97
C ARG A 55 -18.94 -27.92 20.71
N LYS A 56 -17.82 -27.86 20.00
CA LYS A 56 -16.48 -27.94 20.59
C LYS A 56 -16.23 -26.79 21.57
N GLU A 57 -16.55 -25.55 21.19
CA GLU A 57 -16.47 -24.37 22.07
C GLU A 57 -17.29 -24.59 23.36
N ILE A 58 -18.48 -25.18 23.26
CA ILE A 58 -19.32 -25.52 24.42
C ILE A 58 -18.69 -26.60 25.29
N GLU A 59 -18.16 -27.68 24.71
CA GLU A 59 -17.53 -28.77 25.48
C GLU A 59 -16.24 -28.30 26.17
N GLU A 60 -15.44 -27.45 25.52
CA GLU A 60 -14.27 -26.81 26.13
C GLU A 60 -14.67 -25.91 27.30
N ALA A 61 -15.67 -25.05 27.11
CA ALA A 61 -16.19 -24.20 28.19
C ALA A 61 -16.81 -25.01 29.36
N LYS A 62 -17.46 -26.13 29.06
CA LYS A 62 -17.94 -27.07 30.09
C LYS A 62 -16.78 -27.71 30.85
N ALA A 63 -15.74 -28.16 30.15
CA ALA A 63 -14.56 -28.76 30.77
C ALA A 63 -13.84 -27.75 31.67
N GLU A 64 -13.68 -26.49 31.22
CA GLU A 64 -13.13 -25.39 32.01
C GLU A 64 -13.98 -25.12 33.26
N PHE A 65 -15.30 -25.01 33.10
CA PHE A 65 -16.22 -24.84 34.22
C PHE A 65 -16.13 -26.00 35.22
N ASN A 66 -15.95 -27.24 34.74
CA ASN A 66 -15.84 -28.45 35.56
C ASN A 66 -14.42 -28.68 36.12
N SER A 67 -13.46 -27.81 35.83
CA SER A 67 -12.10 -27.94 36.37
C SER A 67 -12.12 -27.82 37.91
N PRO A 68 -11.21 -28.53 38.63
CA PRO A 68 -11.20 -28.51 40.08
C PRO A 68 -11.11 -27.09 40.67
N GLU A 69 -10.27 -26.24 40.07
CA GLU A 69 -10.05 -24.86 40.53
C GLU A 69 -11.31 -23.99 40.37
N VAL A 70 -11.99 -24.09 39.23
CA VAL A 70 -13.22 -23.31 38.97
C VAL A 70 -14.38 -23.84 39.80
N GLN A 71 -14.52 -25.16 39.95
CA GLN A 71 -15.53 -25.78 40.80
C GLN A 71 -15.35 -25.43 42.28
N GLU A 72 -14.11 -25.37 42.78
CA GLU A 72 -13.83 -24.94 44.16
C GLU A 72 -14.31 -23.49 44.38
N LYS A 73 -13.96 -22.58 43.48
CA LYS A 73 -14.41 -21.17 43.53
C LYS A 73 -15.93 -21.06 43.42
N TYR A 74 -16.54 -21.78 42.49
CA TYR A 74 -18.00 -21.80 42.29
C TYR A 74 -18.72 -22.32 43.53
N ASN A 75 -18.27 -23.45 44.09
CA ASN A 75 -18.86 -24.03 45.30
C ASN A 75 -18.67 -23.11 46.52
N ALA A 76 -17.50 -22.47 46.67
CA ALA A 76 -17.27 -21.50 47.75
C ALA A 76 -18.25 -20.31 47.69
N VAL A 77 -18.55 -19.77 46.50
CA VAL A 77 -19.54 -18.70 46.33
C VAL A 77 -20.96 -19.23 46.53
N ARG A 78 -21.27 -20.45 46.06
CA ARG A 78 -22.57 -21.10 46.27
C ARG A 78 -22.85 -21.31 47.76
N ASP A 79 -21.87 -21.78 48.52
CA ASP A 79 -22.00 -22.00 49.96
C ASP A 79 -22.16 -20.67 50.72
N LYS A 80 -21.52 -19.58 50.26
CA LYS A 80 -21.77 -18.22 50.78
C LYS A 80 -23.20 -17.77 50.50
N LEU A 81 -23.73 -18.03 49.30
CA LEU A 81 -25.11 -17.75 48.94
C LEU A 81 -26.10 -18.56 49.79
N GLU A 82 -25.83 -19.84 50.02
CA GLU A 82 -26.67 -20.71 50.85
C GLU A 82 -26.69 -20.21 52.30
N LYS A 83 -25.53 -19.88 52.89
CA LYS A 83 -25.46 -19.27 54.23
C LYS A 83 -26.18 -17.92 54.29
N ALA A 84 -26.09 -17.08 53.25
CA ALA A 84 -26.82 -15.82 53.19
C ALA A 84 -28.34 -16.05 53.14
N ASN A 85 -28.81 -17.04 52.36
CA ASN A 85 -30.23 -17.43 52.30
C ASN A 85 -30.72 -18.04 53.62
N GLU A 86 -29.91 -18.86 54.30
CA GLU A 86 -30.27 -19.41 55.62
C GLU A 86 -30.35 -18.33 56.69
N LYS A 87 -29.39 -17.38 56.70
CA LYS A 87 -29.40 -16.22 57.60
C LYS A 87 -30.64 -15.35 57.35
N PHE A 88 -31.00 -15.15 56.09
CA PHE A 88 -32.22 -14.44 55.70
C PHE A 88 -33.49 -15.16 56.21
N LYS A 89 -33.56 -16.50 56.10
CA LYS A 89 -34.68 -17.30 56.63
C LYS A 89 -34.76 -17.34 58.16
N LYS A 90 -33.63 -17.52 58.87
CA LYS A 90 -33.58 -17.68 60.33
C LYS A 90 -33.78 -16.37 61.11
N SER A 91 -33.50 -15.23 60.51
CA SER A 91 -33.62 -13.91 61.16
C SER A 91 -35.06 -13.40 61.29
N GLY A 92 -36.08 -14.16 60.85
CA GLY A 92 -37.46 -13.68 60.75
C GLY A 92 -37.67 -12.67 59.60
N GLY A 93 -36.62 -12.37 58.83
CA GLY A 93 -36.66 -11.39 57.73
C GLY A 93 -37.51 -11.82 56.53
N GLN A 94 -37.86 -13.11 56.40
CA GLN A 94 -38.70 -13.62 55.32
C GLN A 94 -40.14 -13.07 55.40
N GLU A 95 -40.76 -13.07 56.59
CA GLU A 95 -42.11 -12.51 56.77
C GLU A 95 -42.13 -10.99 56.57
N GLU A 96 -41.12 -10.28 57.09
CA GLU A 96 -40.98 -8.82 56.87
C GLU A 96 -40.74 -8.50 55.39
N TYR A 97 -39.93 -9.31 54.70
CA TYR A 97 -39.66 -9.18 53.27
C TYR A 97 -40.91 -9.44 52.41
N ASP A 98 -41.63 -10.55 52.66
CA ASP A 98 -42.84 -10.89 51.91
C ASP A 98 -43.94 -9.84 52.13
N LYS A 99 -44.05 -9.34 53.37
CA LYS A 99 -44.94 -8.22 53.71
C LYS A 99 -44.54 -6.93 53.00
N LEU A 100 -43.26 -6.54 53.06
CA LEU A 100 -42.76 -5.35 52.37
C LEU A 100 -42.92 -5.48 50.85
N GLN A 101 -42.74 -6.67 50.28
CA GLN A 101 -42.89 -6.92 48.85
C GLN A 101 -44.35 -6.79 48.43
N ALA A 102 -45.29 -7.35 49.20
CA ALA A 102 -46.73 -7.16 49.00
C ALA A 102 -47.14 -5.69 49.15
N GLU A 103 -46.60 -4.98 50.15
CA GLU A 103 -46.85 -3.54 50.36
C GLU A 103 -46.32 -2.70 49.20
N ILE A 104 -45.10 -2.96 48.72
CA ILE A 104 -44.50 -2.26 47.57
C ILE A 104 -45.30 -2.54 46.31
N GLN A 105 -45.71 -3.79 46.08
CA GLN A 105 -46.54 -4.15 44.92
C GLN A 105 -47.91 -3.48 44.99
N TYR A 106 -48.53 -3.43 46.17
CA TYR A 106 -49.77 -2.72 46.40
C TYR A 106 -49.63 -1.21 46.19
N ILE A 107 -48.62 -0.57 46.77
CA ILE A 107 -48.36 0.86 46.59
C ILE A 107 -48.09 1.17 45.12
N SER A 108 -47.25 0.37 44.45
CA SER A 108 -46.91 0.56 43.03
C SER A 108 -48.13 0.39 42.12
N GLN A 109 -48.88 -0.70 42.25
CA GLN A 109 -49.97 -1.04 41.33
C GLN A 109 -51.30 -0.35 41.66
N LYS A 110 -51.64 -0.20 42.94
CA LYS A 110 -52.96 0.29 43.39
C LYS A 110 -52.98 1.75 43.79
N LYS A 111 -51.83 2.34 44.18
CA LYS A 111 -51.74 3.78 44.50
C LYS A 111 -51.02 4.56 43.42
N LEU A 112 -49.77 4.22 43.12
CA LEU A 112 -48.88 5.00 42.24
C LEU A 112 -49.32 4.95 40.78
N SER A 113 -49.56 3.77 40.22
CA SER A 113 -49.91 3.62 38.79
C SER A 113 -51.20 4.39 38.39
N PRO A 114 -52.33 4.30 39.14
CA PRO A 114 -53.51 5.10 38.85
C PRO A 114 -53.27 6.62 38.95
N LEU A 115 -52.48 7.06 39.94
CA LEU A 115 -52.14 8.47 40.11
C LEU A 115 -51.22 8.98 38.99
N GLN A 116 -50.24 8.18 38.56
CA GLN A 116 -49.37 8.51 37.43
C GLN A 116 -50.14 8.57 36.12
N MET A 117 -51.10 7.67 35.92
CA MET A 117 -51.97 7.67 34.75
C MET A 117 -52.88 8.92 34.73
N LYS A 118 -53.47 9.30 35.86
CA LYS A 118 -54.21 10.57 36.02
C LYS A 118 -53.32 11.79 35.77
N LEU A 119 -52.13 11.84 36.35
CA LEU A 119 -51.18 12.92 36.14
C LEU A 119 -50.77 13.05 34.66
N THR A 120 -50.59 11.92 33.97
CA THR A 120 -50.25 11.90 32.54
C THR A 120 -51.41 12.42 31.69
N ASP A 121 -52.65 12.00 31.99
CA ASP A 121 -53.86 12.52 31.34
C ASP A 121 -54.01 14.03 31.53
N VAL A 122 -53.91 14.52 32.77
CA VAL A 122 -54.00 15.95 33.08
C VAL A 122 -52.88 16.73 32.39
N ARG A 123 -51.64 16.23 32.36
CA ARG A 123 -50.53 16.88 31.63
C ARG A 123 -50.76 16.94 30.12
N ASN A 124 -51.31 15.88 29.53
CA ASN A 124 -51.65 15.89 28.11
C ASN A 124 -52.74 16.94 27.81
N ARG A 125 -53.72 17.08 28.70
CA ARG A 125 -54.76 18.12 28.61
C ARG A 125 -54.19 19.53 28.81
N VAL A 126 -53.21 19.71 29.70
CA VAL A 126 -52.46 20.97 29.83
C VAL A 126 -51.76 21.33 28.52
N LEU A 127 -51.09 20.36 27.88
CA LEU A 127 -50.41 20.57 26.59
C LEU A 127 -51.39 20.90 25.46
N GLU A 128 -52.57 20.26 25.45
CA GLU A 128 -53.64 20.58 24.52
C GLU A 128 -54.16 22.02 24.70
N GLU A 129 -54.44 22.43 25.94
CA GLU A 129 -54.87 23.80 26.25
C GLU A 129 -53.76 24.84 26.04
N GLU A 130 -52.49 24.49 26.23
CA GLU A 130 -51.33 25.33 25.87
C GLU A 130 -51.23 25.56 24.36
N TYR A 131 -51.46 24.51 23.55
CA TYR A 131 -51.53 24.63 22.10
C TYR A 131 -52.71 25.51 21.66
N LEU A 132 -53.90 25.31 22.24
CA LEU A 132 -55.09 26.12 21.97
C LEU A 132 -54.88 27.58 22.40
N TYR A 133 -54.21 27.83 23.53
CA TYR A 133 -53.89 29.18 23.98
C TYR A 133 -52.92 29.88 23.01
N THR A 134 -51.91 29.16 22.51
CA THR A 134 -50.96 29.68 21.51
C THR A 134 -51.68 30.08 20.20
N LYS A 135 -52.77 29.36 19.85
CA LYS A 135 -53.53 29.59 18.62
C LYS A 135 -54.61 30.68 18.73
N TYR A 136 -55.32 30.77 19.86
CA TYR A 136 -56.51 31.62 19.99
C TYR A 136 -56.38 32.76 21.03
N GLN A 137 -55.42 32.69 21.98
CA GLN A 137 -55.13 33.72 22.99
C GLN A 137 -56.33 34.27 23.78
N THR A 138 -57.33 33.42 24.11
CA THR A 138 -58.51 33.83 24.87
C THR A 138 -58.37 33.59 26.37
N GLU A 139 -59.00 34.44 27.18
CA GLU A 139 -58.87 34.39 28.65
C GLU A 139 -59.53 33.15 29.27
N ASP A 140 -60.57 32.61 28.62
CA ASP A 140 -61.26 31.39 29.03
C ASP A 140 -60.35 30.14 28.87
N VAL A 141 -59.56 30.08 27.79
CA VAL A 141 -58.55 29.02 27.56
C VAL A 141 -57.38 29.18 28.54
N ARG A 142 -56.96 30.42 28.82
CA ARG A 142 -55.91 30.71 29.83
C ARG A 142 -56.30 30.17 31.21
N LYS A 143 -57.54 30.43 31.64
CA LYS A 143 -58.06 30.00 32.94
C LYS A 143 -58.13 28.47 33.05
N ARG A 144 -58.65 27.78 32.03
CA ARG A 144 -58.65 26.31 31.97
C ARG A 144 -57.25 25.70 32.04
N ARG A 145 -56.29 26.27 31.29
CA ARG A 145 -54.88 25.84 31.33
C ARG A 145 -54.30 25.97 32.74
N ASP A 146 -54.51 27.11 33.39
CA ASP A 146 -53.94 27.39 34.72
C ASP A 146 -54.58 26.49 35.79
N GLU A 147 -55.90 26.25 35.73
CA GLU A 147 -56.59 25.27 36.60
C GLU A 147 -56.04 23.84 36.44
N LEU A 148 -55.82 23.39 35.19
CA LEU A 148 -55.24 22.07 34.92
C LEU A 148 -53.76 21.96 35.32
N ARG A 149 -53.00 23.07 35.24
CA ARG A 149 -51.62 23.13 35.74
C ARG A 149 -51.57 22.99 37.25
N ASP A 150 -52.46 23.67 37.97
CA ASP A 150 -52.56 23.55 39.42
C ASP A 150 -52.97 22.13 39.84
N GLU A 151 -53.94 21.54 39.14
CA GLU A 151 -54.32 20.12 39.33
C GLU A 151 -53.14 19.17 39.06
N SER A 152 -52.36 19.41 38.00
CA SER A 152 -51.15 18.64 37.69
C SER A 152 -50.08 18.73 38.79
N ASN A 153 -49.90 19.93 39.36
CA ASN A 153 -48.92 20.16 40.43
C ASN A 153 -49.31 19.42 41.71
N ILE A 154 -50.59 19.45 42.10
CA ILE A 154 -51.12 18.70 43.25
C ILE A 154 -50.91 17.19 43.05
N LEU A 155 -51.29 16.66 41.88
CA LEU A 155 -51.09 15.25 41.55
C LEU A 155 -49.60 14.86 41.52
N LEU A 156 -48.71 15.77 41.13
CA LEU A 156 -47.27 15.54 41.15
C LEU A 156 -46.72 15.45 42.58
N GLU A 157 -47.18 16.30 43.50
CA GLU A 157 -46.81 16.23 44.92
C GLU A 157 -47.25 14.90 45.53
N ASP A 158 -48.48 14.46 45.26
CA ASP A 158 -48.99 13.16 45.72
C ASP A 158 -48.17 11.99 45.15
N VAL A 159 -47.82 12.03 43.87
CA VAL A 159 -46.94 11.04 43.23
C VAL A 159 -45.57 11.02 43.88
N ASN A 160 -44.98 12.19 44.17
CA ASN A 160 -43.67 12.28 44.80
C ASN A 160 -43.67 11.78 46.24
N LYS A 161 -44.71 12.07 47.01
CA LYS A 161 -44.90 11.54 48.37
C LYS A 161 -44.97 10.01 48.37
N ILE A 162 -45.79 9.43 47.49
CA ILE A 162 -45.91 7.97 47.35
C ILE A 162 -44.60 7.35 46.85
N LYS A 163 -43.88 8.00 45.94
CA LYS A 163 -42.54 7.56 45.53
C LYS A 163 -41.53 7.58 46.67
N GLY A 164 -41.60 8.58 47.56
CA GLY A 164 -40.79 8.65 48.77
C GLY A 164 -41.04 7.46 49.71
N GLU A 165 -42.32 7.18 49.98
CA GLU A 165 -42.74 6.00 50.76
C GLU A 165 -42.28 4.68 50.11
N LEU A 166 -42.38 4.58 48.78
CA LEU A 166 -41.92 3.43 48.00
C LEU A 166 -40.40 3.26 48.11
N ALA A 167 -39.64 4.35 47.98
CA ALA A 167 -38.18 4.34 48.01
C ALA A 167 -37.62 3.91 49.37
N GLU A 168 -38.25 4.35 50.47
CA GLU A 168 -37.87 3.93 51.82
C GLU A 168 -38.08 2.42 52.03
N LYS A 169 -39.23 1.90 51.60
CA LYS A 169 -39.53 0.46 51.63
C LYS A 169 -38.62 -0.35 50.71
N GLN A 170 -38.29 0.16 49.51
CA GLN A 170 -37.35 -0.45 48.59
C GLN A 170 -35.92 -0.51 49.16
N LYS A 171 -35.46 0.56 49.82
CA LYS A 171 -34.16 0.59 50.52
C LYS A 171 -34.10 -0.47 51.62
N ARG A 172 -35.20 -0.65 52.35
CA ARG A 172 -35.33 -1.69 53.38
C ARG A 172 -35.30 -3.10 52.79
N ILE A 173 -36.04 -3.35 51.71
CA ILE A 173 -35.97 -4.63 50.97
C ILE A 173 -34.54 -4.91 50.48
N LEU A 174 -33.88 -3.91 49.88
CA LEU A 174 -32.53 -4.07 49.36
C LEU A 174 -31.54 -4.44 50.47
N SER A 175 -31.71 -3.89 51.68
CA SER A 175 -30.86 -4.25 52.83
C SER A 175 -30.94 -5.73 53.20
N PHE A 176 -32.07 -6.40 52.90
CA PHE A 176 -32.23 -7.84 53.10
C PHE A 176 -31.65 -8.68 51.96
N THR A 177 -31.66 -8.20 50.72
CA THR A 177 -31.22 -8.98 49.55
C THR A 177 -29.80 -8.67 49.08
N THR A 178 -29.16 -7.61 49.55
CA THR A 178 -27.84 -7.15 49.04
C THR A 178 -26.78 -8.26 49.05
N GLU A 179 -26.65 -9.03 50.13
CA GLU A 179 -25.68 -10.14 50.20
C GLU A 179 -26.08 -11.28 49.24
N ILE A 180 -27.37 -11.58 49.14
CA ILE A 180 -27.92 -12.62 48.25
C ILE A 180 -27.72 -12.25 46.78
N ASP A 181 -28.03 -11.00 46.40
CA ASP A 181 -27.91 -10.50 45.03
C ASP A 181 -26.45 -10.35 44.61
N LYS A 182 -25.56 -9.99 45.54
CA LYS A 182 -24.10 -9.98 45.31
C LYS A 182 -23.61 -11.38 44.92
N TYR A 183 -23.90 -12.40 45.74
CA TYR A 183 -23.42 -13.76 45.45
C TYR A 183 -24.14 -14.40 44.26
N LYS A 184 -25.41 -14.07 44.00
CA LYS A 184 -26.11 -14.47 42.76
C LYS A 184 -25.40 -13.92 41.51
N LYS A 185 -25.06 -12.63 41.49
CA LYS A 185 -24.32 -12.02 40.38
C LYS A 185 -22.94 -12.64 40.22
N GLU A 186 -22.25 -12.91 41.32
CA GLU A 186 -20.95 -13.59 41.30
C GLU A 186 -21.07 -15.00 40.68
N LEU A 187 -22.08 -15.79 41.06
CA LEU A 187 -22.37 -17.09 40.41
C LEU A 187 -22.72 -16.97 38.92
N GLU A 188 -23.47 -15.94 38.52
CA GLU A 188 -23.79 -15.70 37.11
C GLU A 188 -22.54 -15.47 36.26
N THR A 189 -21.47 -14.89 36.80
CA THR A 189 -20.22 -14.70 36.03
C THR A 189 -19.56 -16.02 35.61
N PHE A 190 -19.74 -17.09 36.40
CA PHE A 190 -19.22 -18.42 36.07
C PHE A 190 -20.08 -19.14 35.01
N ILE A 191 -21.40 -18.92 35.02
CA ILE A 191 -22.36 -19.63 34.14
C ILE A 191 -22.60 -18.87 32.83
N SER A 192 -22.55 -17.53 32.85
CA SER A 192 -22.89 -16.68 31.71
C SER A 192 -22.08 -16.98 30.44
N PRO A 193 -20.76 -17.25 30.49
CA PRO A 193 -19.99 -17.62 29.29
C PRO A 193 -20.56 -18.87 28.61
N LEU A 194 -20.81 -19.93 29.39
CA LEU A 194 -21.37 -21.19 28.88
C LEU A 194 -22.78 -20.98 28.32
N LYS A 195 -23.64 -20.21 29.02
CA LYS A 195 -24.98 -19.88 28.55
C LYS A 195 -24.96 -19.12 27.23
N LYS A 196 -24.08 -18.13 27.08
CA LYS A 196 -23.92 -17.37 25.83
C LYS A 196 -23.52 -18.27 24.66
N LEU A 197 -22.63 -19.24 24.88
CA LEU A 197 -22.25 -20.22 23.86
C LEU A 197 -23.42 -21.14 23.48
N GLN A 198 -24.20 -21.60 24.47
CA GLN A 198 -25.41 -22.40 24.25
C GLN A 198 -26.48 -21.62 23.46
N ASP A 199 -26.76 -20.38 23.85
CA ASP A 199 -27.70 -19.49 23.16
C ASP A 199 -27.25 -19.25 21.71
N ARG A 200 -25.95 -19.04 21.48
CA ARG A 200 -25.37 -18.91 20.13
C ARG A 200 -25.54 -20.18 19.32
N PHE A 201 -25.30 -21.35 19.91
CA PHE A 201 -25.50 -22.65 19.25
C PHE A 201 -26.96 -22.89 18.88
N GLU A 202 -27.91 -22.56 19.77
CA GLU A 202 -29.34 -22.64 19.45
C GLU A 202 -29.74 -21.68 18.33
N ALA A 203 -29.21 -20.46 18.35
CA ALA A 203 -29.46 -19.48 17.30
C ALA A 203 -28.93 -19.96 15.94
N LEU A 204 -27.73 -20.55 15.89
CA LEU A 204 -27.17 -21.17 14.69
C LEU A 204 -28.05 -22.32 14.18
N ARG A 205 -28.51 -23.19 15.09
CA ARG A 205 -29.41 -24.30 14.76
C ARG A 205 -30.74 -23.82 14.18
N LYS A 206 -31.32 -22.75 14.74
CA LYS A 206 -32.61 -22.17 14.30
C LYS A 206 -32.49 -21.41 12.97
N LYS A 207 -31.36 -20.73 12.73
CA LYS A 207 -31.15 -19.88 11.54
C LYS A 207 -30.60 -20.62 10.32
N ARG A 208 -30.47 -21.95 10.35
CA ARG A 208 -29.88 -22.74 9.26
C ARG A 208 -30.56 -22.42 7.92
N PRO A 209 -29.89 -21.71 6.99
CA PRO A 209 -30.48 -21.33 5.71
C PRO A 209 -30.75 -22.55 4.83
N SER A 210 -31.71 -22.43 3.93
CA SER A 210 -31.91 -23.41 2.87
C SER A 210 -30.70 -23.46 1.95
N ILE A 211 -30.33 -24.66 1.51
CA ILE A 211 -29.29 -24.86 0.49
C ILE A 211 -29.81 -24.28 -0.82
N GLN A 212 -29.15 -23.22 -1.30
CA GLN A 212 -29.58 -22.50 -2.50
C GLN A 212 -28.39 -21.91 -3.25
N VAL A 213 -28.58 -21.65 -4.54
CA VAL A 213 -27.62 -20.89 -5.34
C VAL A 213 -27.72 -19.43 -4.95
N SER A 214 -26.59 -18.83 -4.60
CA SER A 214 -26.46 -17.40 -4.38
C SER A 214 -25.97 -16.76 -5.67
N GLN A 215 -26.80 -15.90 -6.28
CA GLN A 215 -26.47 -15.22 -7.52
C GLN A 215 -26.45 -13.70 -7.29
N LEU A 216 -25.36 -13.08 -7.70
CA LEU A 216 -25.22 -11.64 -7.83
C LEU A 216 -25.31 -11.28 -9.31
N ASN A 217 -26.26 -10.42 -9.66
CA ASN A 217 -26.36 -9.83 -10.99
C ASN A 217 -25.83 -8.39 -10.91
N ILE A 218 -24.69 -8.14 -11.55
CA ILE A 218 -24.03 -6.83 -11.54
C ILE A 218 -24.17 -6.26 -12.95
N GLU A 219 -25.30 -5.59 -13.16
CA GLU A 219 -25.73 -5.12 -14.48
C GLU A 219 -24.74 -4.12 -15.08
N ASP A 220 -24.24 -3.18 -14.27
CA ASP A 220 -23.28 -2.14 -14.68
C ASP A 220 -21.99 -2.75 -15.25
N LEU A 221 -21.52 -3.85 -14.66
CA LEU A 221 -20.32 -4.57 -15.10
C LEU A 221 -20.63 -5.70 -16.09
N LYS A 222 -21.90 -5.92 -16.44
CA LYS A 222 -22.38 -7.05 -17.26
C LYS A 222 -21.88 -8.41 -16.76
N ARG A 223 -21.77 -8.57 -15.44
CA ARG A 223 -21.26 -9.79 -14.80
C ARG A 223 -22.35 -10.47 -13.97
N VAL A 224 -22.34 -11.80 -14.00
CA VAL A 224 -23.16 -12.64 -13.13
C VAL A 224 -22.21 -13.52 -12.34
N ASP A 225 -22.31 -13.44 -11.02
CA ASP A 225 -21.42 -14.11 -10.09
C ASP A 225 -22.19 -15.03 -9.14
N ARG A 226 -21.77 -16.29 -9.06
CA ARG A 226 -22.33 -17.32 -8.18
C ARG A 226 -21.27 -17.96 -7.30
N CYS A 227 -20.07 -17.39 -7.19
CA CYS A 227 -18.94 -17.97 -6.46
C CYS A 227 -19.28 -18.19 -4.97
N ILE A 228 -20.04 -17.27 -4.37
CA ILE A 228 -20.52 -17.38 -2.97
C ILE A 228 -21.55 -18.50 -2.75
N SER A 229 -21.96 -19.22 -3.80
CA SER A 229 -22.70 -20.47 -3.65
C SER A 229 -21.83 -21.58 -3.05
N CYS A 230 -20.53 -21.58 -3.37
CA CYS A 230 -19.53 -22.47 -2.78
C CYS A 230 -18.76 -21.78 -1.65
N HIS A 231 -18.32 -20.53 -1.85
CA HIS A 231 -17.52 -19.72 -0.92
C HIS A 231 -18.38 -18.96 0.09
N VAL A 232 -19.19 -19.71 0.85
CA VAL A 232 -20.19 -19.15 1.75
C VAL A 232 -19.63 -18.35 2.93
N ASN A 233 -18.37 -18.56 3.31
CA ASN A 233 -17.75 -17.85 4.44
C ASN A 233 -16.90 -16.64 4.02
N ILE A 234 -16.89 -16.25 2.75
CA ILE A 234 -15.92 -15.27 2.23
C ILE A 234 -16.08 -13.89 2.88
N GLU A 235 -17.32 -13.50 3.20
CA GLU A 235 -17.65 -12.25 3.91
C GLU A 235 -17.64 -12.41 5.45
N GLY A 236 -17.25 -13.58 5.96
CA GLY A 236 -17.19 -13.87 7.39
C GLY A 236 -16.11 -13.08 8.13
N THR A 237 -16.21 -13.04 9.45
CA THR A 237 -15.22 -12.38 10.33
C THR A 237 -14.16 -13.33 10.89
N LYS A 238 -14.42 -14.64 10.83
CA LYS A 238 -13.52 -15.69 11.30
C LYS A 238 -13.62 -16.90 10.37
N ASP A 239 -12.48 -17.56 10.17
CA ASP A 239 -12.42 -18.81 9.42
C ASP A 239 -13.16 -19.92 10.16
N VAL A 240 -13.89 -20.74 9.43
CA VAL A 240 -14.56 -21.93 9.99
C VAL A 240 -13.65 -23.14 9.94
N LEU A 241 -12.85 -23.24 8.88
CA LEU A 241 -11.79 -24.22 8.70
C LEU A 241 -10.75 -23.54 7.82
N ASN A 242 -9.46 -23.65 8.16
CA ASN A 242 -8.34 -23.04 7.44
C ASN A 242 -8.09 -23.68 6.06
N GLU A 243 -9.12 -23.72 5.22
CA GLU A 243 -9.16 -24.34 3.90
C GLU A 243 -10.24 -23.64 3.05
N GLN A 244 -9.95 -23.35 1.79
CA GLN A 244 -10.99 -22.91 0.86
C GLN A 244 -11.97 -24.07 0.61
N PRO A 245 -13.30 -23.83 0.56
CA PRO A 245 -13.99 -22.54 0.50
C PRO A 245 -14.54 -22.01 1.86
N PHE A 246 -14.04 -22.52 2.99
CA PHE A 246 -14.57 -22.23 4.34
C PHE A 246 -13.82 -21.10 5.08
N ASN A 247 -12.78 -20.56 4.45
CA ASN A 247 -12.07 -19.38 4.90
C ASN A 247 -12.80 -18.08 4.57
N THR A 248 -12.48 -17.06 5.33
CA THR A 248 -12.79 -15.67 5.04
C THR A 248 -11.88 -15.13 3.93
N HIS A 249 -12.24 -13.99 3.35
CA HIS A 249 -11.41 -13.38 2.32
C HIS A 249 -10.04 -12.97 2.86
N PRO A 250 -8.93 -13.40 2.23
CA PRO A 250 -7.60 -12.95 2.63
C PRO A 250 -7.50 -11.43 2.40
N GLY A 251 -7.38 -10.65 3.47
CA GLY A 251 -7.35 -9.18 3.38
C GLY A 251 -8.73 -8.51 3.27
N SER A 252 -9.79 -9.11 3.83
CA SER A 252 -11.14 -8.50 3.87
C SER A 252 -11.16 -7.04 4.37
N TYR A 253 -10.32 -6.70 5.34
CA TYR A 253 -10.18 -5.35 5.90
C TYR A 253 -9.66 -4.30 4.90
N LEU A 254 -9.02 -4.76 3.81
CA LEU A 254 -8.44 -3.93 2.77
C LEU A 254 -9.28 -3.99 1.50
N PHE A 255 -9.49 -5.21 0.97
CA PHE A 255 -10.17 -5.41 -0.30
C PHE A 255 -11.67 -5.25 -0.14
N LEU A 256 -12.34 -6.13 0.62
CA LEU A 256 -13.80 -6.13 0.73
C LEU A 256 -14.37 -4.90 1.43
N LYS A 257 -13.60 -4.27 2.31
CA LYS A 257 -13.96 -2.97 2.92
C LYS A 257 -14.17 -1.89 1.87
N ASN A 258 -13.34 -1.87 0.82
CA ASN A 258 -13.41 -0.89 -0.26
C ASN A 258 -14.16 -1.41 -1.50
N HIS A 259 -14.24 -2.74 -1.66
CA HIS A 259 -14.85 -3.47 -2.77
C HIS A 259 -15.90 -4.48 -2.24
N PRO A 260 -17.07 -4.02 -1.77
CA PRO A 260 -18.09 -4.91 -1.24
C PRO A 260 -18.57 -5.91 -2.30
N VAL A 261 -18.65 -7.20 -1.94
CA VAL A 261 -18.97 -8.30 -2.87
C VAL A 261 -20.30 -8.07 -3.59
N LYS A 262 -21.29 -7.46 -2.93
CA LYS A 262 -22.58 -7.13 -3.56
C LYS A 262 -22.49 -6.17 -4.75
N ARG A 263 -21.45 -5.33 -4.81
CA ARG A 263 -21.26 -4.33 -5.87
C ARG A 263 -20.29 -4.81 -6.95
N PHE A 264 -19.28 -5.59 -6.59
CA PHE A 264 -18.19 -6.01 -7.48
C PHE A 264 -18.21 -7.49 -7.83
N GLY A 265 -18.83 -8.35 -7.03
CA GLY A 265 -18.72 -9.80 -7.19
C GLY A 265 -17.30 -10.31 -6.92
N CYS A 266 -17.03 -11.57 -7.23
CA CYS A 266 -15.72 -12.20 -7.09
C CYS A 266 -14.95 -12.19 -8.41
N SER A 267 -15.65 -12.51 -9.51
CA SER A 267 -15.11 -12.67 -10.87
C SER A 267 -14.60 -11.39 -11.50
N VAL A 268 -14.96 -10.21 -10.99
CA VAL A 268 -14.37 -8.94 -11.46
C VAL A 268 -12.90 -8.82 -11.06
N CYS A 269 -12.53 -9.32 -9.88
CA CYS A 269 -11.14 -9.31 -9.43
C CYS A 269 -10.42 -10.61 -9.80
N HIS A 270 -11.10 -11.73 -9.63
CA HIS A 270 -10.49 -13.06 -9.77
C HIS A 270 -10.62 -13.66 -11.17
N GLU A 271 -11.33 -13.03 -12.10
CA GLU A 271 -11.77 -13.67 -13.35
C GLU A 271 -12.52 -15.00 -13.07
N GLY A 272 -12.42 -15.99 -13.94
CA GLY A 272 -13.17 -17.23 -13.82
C GLY A 272 -14.61 -17.11 -14.31
N GLN A 273 -15.40 -18.12 -13.98
CA GLN A 273 -16.70 -18.35 -14.61
C GLN A 273 -17.82 -18.21 -13.60
N GLY A 274 -18.15 -16.96 -13.27
CA GLY A 274 -19.14 -16.64 -12.24
C GLY A 274 -20.51 -17.29 -12.45
N ARG A 275 -20.86 -17.73 -13.67
CA ARG A 275 -22.13 -18.44 -13.95
C ARG A 275 -22.09 -19.94 -13.68
N ALA A 276 -20.92 -20.57 -13.78
CA ALA A 276 -20.79 -22.02 -13.71
C ALA A 276 -20.91 -22.51 -12.26
N THR A 277 -21.74 -23.54 -12.07
CA THR A 277 -22.00 -24.16 -10.75
C THR A 277 -22.00 -25.68 -10.80
N THR A 278 -21.77 -26.24 -11.98
CA THR A 278 -21.85 -27.67 -12.31
C THR A 278 -20.55 -28.40 -12.04
N SER A 279 -19.41 -27.74 -12.26
CA SER A 279 -18.07 -28.23 -11.90
C SER A 279 -17.22 -27.12 -11.27
N MET A 280 -16.31 -27.51 -10.37
CA MET A 280 -15.30 -26.61 -9.82
C MET A 280 -14.27 -26.21 -10.88
N GLU A 281 -13.95 -27.12 -11.80
CA GLU A 281 -13.01 -26.85 -12.89
C GLU A 281 -13.61 -25.81 -13.86
N GLU A 282 -14.88 -25.99 -14.23
CA GLU A 282 -15.62 -25.03 -15.07
C GLU A 282 -15.75 -23.66 -14.37
N ALA A 283 -16.16 -23.62 -13.09
CA ALA A 283 -16.29 -22.39 -12.32
C ALA A 283 -14.97 -21.60 -12.24
N HIS A 284 -13.85 -22.30 -12.16
CA HIS A 284 -12.52 -21.70 -12.13
C HIS A 284 -11.91 -21.53 -13.53
N GLY A 285 -12.61 -21.88 -14.61
CA GLY A 285 -12.13 -21.74 -15.98
C GLY A 285 -10.92 -22.61 -16.33
N ASN A 286 -10.71 -23.74 -15.64
CA ASN A 286 -9.64 -24.70 -15.93
C ASN A 286 -10.12 -25.79 -16.93
N VAL A 287 -10.84 -25.38 -17.98
CA VAL A 287 -11.37 -26.27 -19.02
C VAL A 287 -10.92 -25.81 -20.40
N GLU A 288 -10.88 -26.75 -21.35
CA GLU A 288 -10.44 -26.48 -22.73
C GLU A 288 -11.36 -25.43 -23.40
N TYR A 289 -10.78 -24.50 -24.17
CA TYR A 289 -11.47 -23.44 -24.92
C TYR A 289 -12.17 -22.34 -24.10
N TRP A 290 -11.75 -22.12 -22.85
CA TRP A 290 -12.39 -21.13 -21.97
C TRP A 290 -11.70 -19.76 -21.97
N LEU A 291 -12.52 -18.69 -21.92
CA LEU A 291 -12.09 -17.31 -22.17
C LEU A 291 -11.42 -16.62 -20.97
N ASP A 292 -11.96 -16.82 -19.76
CA ASP A 292 -11.49 -16.14 -18.53
C ASP A 292 -11.09 -17.19 -17.47
N PRO A 293 -9.84 -17.68 -17.44
CA PRO A 293 -9.38 -18.56 -16.36
C PRO A 293 -9.24 -17.79 -15.03
N LEU A 294 -9.48 -18.46 -13.91
CA LEU A 294 -9.39 -17.83 -12.58
C LEU A 294 -7.95 -17.40 -12.26
N HIS A 295 -7.76 -16.14 -11.92
CA HIS A 295 -6.51 -15.64 -11.34
C HIS A 295 -6.30 -16.23 -9.94
N LYS A 296 -5.13 -16.87 -9.76
CA LYS A 296 -4.74 -17.51 -8.50
C LYS A 296 -3.69 -16.66 -7.78
N GLY A 297 -3.73 -16.68 -6.45
CA GLY A 297 -2.72 -16.03 -5.62
C GLY A 297 -2.61 -14.53 -5.90
N ARG A 298 -1.39 -14.04 -6.15
CA ARG A 298 -1.11 -12.63 -6.37
C ARG A 298 -1.49 -12.13 -7.76
N LEU A 299 -1.74 -13.02 -8.74
CA LEU A 299 -2.14 -12.64 -10.09
C LEU A 299 -3.48 -11.91 -10.12
N VAL A 300 -4.32 -12.02 -9.08
CA VAL A 300 -5.58 -11.26 -8.91
C VAL A 300 -5.36 -9.74 -9.01
N GLN A 301 -4.13 -9.27 -8.76
CA GLN A 301 -3.77 -7.86 -8.90
C GLN A 301 -3.78 -7.38 -10.36
N SER A 302 -3.81 -8.28 -11.35
CA SER A 302 -4.00 -7.93 -12.78
C SER A 302 -5.25 -7.07 -12.98
N SER A 303 -6.32 -7.36 -12.23
CA SER A 303 -7.60 -6.66 -12.35
C SER A 303 -7.60 -5.24 -11.75
N CYS A 304 -6.54 -4.85 -11.01
CA CYS A 304 -6.52 -3.55 -10.32
C CYS A 304 -6.53 -2.36 -11.29
N ILE A 305 -5.74 -2.41 -12.37
CA ILE A 305 -5.62 -1.27 -13.30
C ILE A 305 -6.87 -1.07 -14.17
N MET A 306 -7.81 -2.02 -14.17
CA MET A 306 -9.09 -1.83 -14.85
C MET A 306 -9.87 -0.67 -14.23
N CYS A 307 -9.81 -0.55 -12.90
CA CYS A 307 -10.53 0.48 -12.14
C CYS A 307 -9.62 1.59 -11.62
N HIS A 308 -8.36 1.30 -11.32
CA HIS A 308 -7.45 2.28 -10.74
C HIS A 308 -6.53 2.87 -11.81
N GLU A 309 -6.65 4.18 -12.03
CA GLU A 309 -5.77 4.92 -12.95
C GLU A 309 -4.29 4.83 -12.56
N ASN A 310 -4.03 4.76 -11.25
CA ASN A 310 -2.69 4.68 -10.69
C ASN A 310 -2.62 3.56 -9.65
N VAL A 311 -1.66 2.66 -9.83
CA VAL A 311 -1.37 1.54 -8.91
C VAL A 311 -0.10 1.73 -8.08
N TYR A 312 0.66 2.80 -8.30
CA TYR A 312 1.82 3.12 -7.48
C TYR A 312 1.42 3.42 -6.04
N GLU A 313 2.02 2.69 -5.09
CA GLU A 313 1.75 2.75 -3.65
C GLU A 313 0.30 2.39 -3.27
N LEU A 314 -0.46 1.78 -4.19
CA LEU A 314 -1.82 1.33 -3.94
C LEU A 314 -1.78 0.09 -3.02
N PRO A 315 -2.37 0.14 -1.81
CA PRO A 315 -2.33 -0.99 -0.89
C PRO A 315 -2.96 -2.25 -1.49
N GLY A 316 -2.19 -3.34 -1.53
CA GLY A 316 -2.63 -4.62 -2.08
C GLY A 316 -2.36 -4.81 -3.58
N ALA A 317 -1.75 -3.84 -4.26
CA ALA A 317 -1.42 -3.87 -5.69
C ALA A 317 0.10 -3.94 -5.98
N SER A 318 0.90 -4.42 -5.02
CA SER A 318 2.37 -4.38 -5.10
C SER A 318 2.99 -5.17 -6.25
N LEU A 319 2.34 -6.25 -6.70
CA LEU A 319 2.81 -7.08 -7.82
C LEU A 319 2.55 -6.39 -9.16
N ILE A 320 1.35 -5.85 -9.38
CA ILE A 320 1.05 -5.13 -10.61
C ILE A 320 1.82 -3.81 -10.71
N GLU A 321 2.03 -3.12 -9.58
CA GLU A 321 2.92 -1.96 -9.51
C GLU A 321 4.35 -2.35 -9.94
N ALA A 322 4.89 -3.44 -9.38
CA ALA A 322 6.19 -3.93 -9.78
C ALA A 322 6.25 -4.29 -11.27
N GLY A 323 5.19 -4.90 -11.80
CA GLY A 323 5.07 -5.24 -13.22
C GLY A 323 5.10 -3.99 -14.10
N LEU A 324 4.25 -3.00 -13.81
CA LEU A 324 4.15 -1.74 -14.55
C LEU A 324 5.49 -1.00 -14.58
N ARG A 325 6.16 -0.93 -13.43
CA ARG A 325 7.48 -0.31 -13.31
C ARG A 325 8.55 -1.07 -14.09
N LEU A 326 8.61 -2.40 -13.93
CA LEU A 326 9.55 -3.24 -14.69
C LEU A 326 9.35 -3.04 -16.21
N PHE A 327 8.10 -3.06 -16.66
CA PHE A 327 7.73 -2.94 -18.07
C PHE A 327 8.09 -1.57 -18.66
N SER A 328 7.78 -0.47 -17.96
CA SER A 328 7.92 0.89 -18.50
C SER A 328 9.24 1.58 -18.13
N GLU A 329 9.70 1.45 -16.89
CA GLU A 329 10.81 2.25 -16.34
C GLU A 329 12.13 1.47 -16.24
N GLU A 330 12.08 0.16 -15.94
CA GLU A 330 13.29 -0.62 -15.68
C GLU A 330 13.81 -1.34 -16.94
N ARG A 331 12.90 -1.91 -17.74
CA ARG A 331 13.24 -2.77 -18.89
C ARG A 331 12.89 -2.13 -20.24
N GLY A 332 12.11 -1.05 -20.24
CA GLY A 332 11.85 -0.24 -21.43
C GLY A 332 11.06 -0.99 -22.49
N CYS A 333 10.17 -1.90 -22.10
CA CYS A 333 9.35 -2.68 -23.01
C CYS A 333 8.50 -1.77 -23.91
N THR A 334 8.05 -0.63 -23.40
CA THR A 334 7.31 0.40 -24.15
C THR A 334 8.12 1.10 -25.24
N GLY A 335 9.44 0.92 -25.28
CA GLY A 335 10.31 1.38 -26.37
C GLY A 335 10.12 0.56 -27.65
N CYS A 336 9.73 -0.71 -27.52
CA CYS A 336 9.47 -1.60 -28.64
C CYS A 336 7.98 -1.94 -28.79
N HIS A 337 7.23 -2.01 -27.69
CA HIS A 337 5.82 -2.38 -27.68
C HIS A 337 4.92 -1.15 -27.46
N ASP A 338 3.81 -1.09 -28.19
CA ASP A 338 2.73 -0.14 -27.92
C ASP A 338 1.75 -0.74 -26.90
N VAL A 339 1.31 0.08 -25.95
CA VAL A 339 0.23 -0.21 -24.99
C VAL A 339 -0.51 1.09 -24.74
N ASP A 340 -1.82 1.08 -24.96
CA ASP A 340 -2.67 2.24 -24.70
C ASP A 340 -2.65 2.61 -23.21
N GLY A 341 -2.67 3.92 -22.92
CA GLY A 341 -2.58 4.44 -21.56
C GLY A 341 -1.20 4.33 -20.89
N ILE A 342 -0.21 3.65 -21.47
CA ILE A 342 1.16 3.57 -20.93
C ILE A 342 2.13 4.33 -21.85
N PRO A 343 2.68 5.48 -21.42
CA PRO A 343 3.58 6.25 -22.25
C PRO A 343 4.92 5.53 -22.47
N THR A 344 5.51 5.76 -23.64
CA THR A 344 6.89 5.32 -23.91
C THR A 344 7.87 6.16 -23.13
N VAL A 345 8.74 5.48 -22.37
CA VAL A 345 9.85 6.10 -21.66
C VAL A 345 11.16 5.59 -22.27
N LYS A 346 11.99 6.51 -22.75
CA LYS A 346 13.35 6.18 -23.20
C LYS A 346 14.25 5.99 -21.98
N ILE A 347 14.54 4.75 -21.66
CA ILE A 347 15.30 4.38 -20.46
C ILE A 347 16.82 4.32 -20.68
N GLY A 348 17.25 4.27 -21.94
CA GLY A 348 18.65 4.19 -22.34
C GLY A 348 19.30 5.57 -22.40
N PRO A 349 20.61 5.69 -22.10
CA PRO A 349 21.33 6.94 -22.26
C PRO A 349 21.36 7.37 -23.73
N PRO A 350 21.46 8.68 -24.02
CA PRO A 350 21.69 9.16 -25.38
C PRO A 350 23.01 8.62 -25.92
N LEU A 351 22.98 8.14 -27.17
CA LEU A 351 24.14 7.56 -27.85
C LEU A 351 24.76 8.50 -28.88
N THR A 352 24.16 9.66 -29.15
CA THR A 352 24.65 10.65 -30.11
C THR A 352 26.13 11.02 -29.93
N HIS A 353 26.61 11.04 -28.69
CA HIS A 353 28.00 11.39 -28.35
C HIS A 353 28.78 10.24 -27.72
N VAL A 354 28.38 8.99 -27.99
CA VAL A 354 28.96 7.82 -27.30
C VAL A 354 30.44 7.59 -27.63
N GLY A 355 30.88 7.92 -28.85
CA GLY A 355 32.28 7.77 -29.27
C GLY A 355 33.25 8.73 -28.57
N GLU A 356 32.77 9.87 -28.05
CA GLU A 356 33.58 10.76 -27.18
C GLU A 356 33.59 10.29 -25.72
N LYS A 357 32.63 9.43 -25.34
CA LYS A 357 32.37 9.04 -23.97
C LYS A 357 33.10 7.77 -23.59
N VAL A 358 33.04 6.72 -24.39
CA VAL A 358 33.55 5.38 -24.04
C VAL A 358 34.55 4.87 -25.07
N SER A 359 35.46 3.98 -24.66
CA SER A 359 36.37 3.32 -25.59
C SER A 359 35.64 2.40 -26.57
N TYR A 360 36.17 2.28 -27.79
CA TYR A 360 35.62 1.41 -28.83
C TYR A 360 35.59 -0.07 -28.39
N LYS A 361 36.64 -0.53 -27.70
CA LYS A 361 36.74 -1.88 -27.12
C LYS A 361 35.65 -2.14 -26.08
N TRP A 362 35.45 -1.19 -25.15
CA TRP A 362 34.39 -1.30 -24.15
C TRP A 362 33.01 -1.38 -24.81
N LEU A 363 32.76 -0.56 -25.84
CA LEU A 363 31.48 -0.55 -26.56
C LEU A 363 31.17 -1.92 -27.18
N LYS A 364 32.15 -2.56 -27.84
CA LYS A 364 31.97 -3.91 -28.39
C LYS A 364 31.70 -4.95 -27.30
N LYS A 365 32.44 -4.91 -26.18
CA LYS A 365 32.22 -5.81 -25.03
C LYS A 365 30.80 -5.64 -24.46
N TRP A 366 30.35 -4.39 -24.30
CA TRP A 366 29.01 -4.07 -23.84
C TRP A 366 27.92 -4.57 -24.80
N LEU A 367 28.08 -4.39 -26.11
CA LEU A 367 27.12 -4.88 -27.12
C LEU A 367 27.02 -6.42 -27.15
N LYS A 368 28.13 -7.12 -26.86
CA LYS A 368 28.18 -8.59 -26.83
C LYS A 368 27.40 -9.19 -25.66
N GLY A 369 27.56 -8.60 -24.48
CA GLY A 369 26.95 -9.12 -23.25
C GLY A 369 26.98 -8.11 -22.11
N PRO A 370 25.96 -7.23 -21.99
CA PRO A 370 25.91 -6.24 -20.91
C PRO A 370 25.95 -6.86 -19.51
N TYR A 371 25.31 -8.02 -19.33
CA TYR A 371 25.23 -8.75 -18.06
C TYR A 371 26.57 -9.34 -17.62
N ASP A 372 27.41 -9.76 -18.57
CA ASP A 372 28.74 -10.29 -18.30
C ASP A 372 29.69 -9.20 -17.76
N TYR A 373 29.40 -7.94 -18.09
CA TYR A 373 30.13 -6.78 -17.57
C TYR A 373 29.54 -6.28 -16.24
N TYR A 374 28.21 -6.24 -16.12
CA TYR A 374 27.53 -5.78 -14.91
C TYR A 374 26.24 -6.57 -14.71
N GLU A 375 26.19 -7.35 -13.62
CA GLU A 375 25.06 -8.24 -13.31
C GLU A 375 23.70 -7.50 -13.23
N LYS A 376 23.70 -6.21 -12.86
CA LYS A 376 22.47 -5.40 -12.81
C LYS A 376 22.24 -4.58 -14.09
N ALA A 377 22.89 -4.95 -15.20
CA ALA A 377 22.70 -4.27 -16.49
C ALA A 377 21.24 -4.37 -16.94
N ARG A 378 20.68 -3.21 -17.34
CA ARG A 378 19.31 -3.11 -17.85
C ARG A 378 19.21 -3.34 -19.36
N MET A 379 20.29 -3.08 -20.10
CA MET A 379 20.33 -3.35 -21.53
C MET A 379 20.27 -4.87 -21.74
N PRO A 380 19.28 -5.37 -22.51
CA PRO A 380 19.15 -6.79 -22.74
C PRO A 380 20.20 -7.29 -23.73
N ASN A 381 20.38 -8.61 -23.80
CA ASN A 381 21.26 -9.22 -24.78
C ASN A 381 20.52 -9.35 -26.13
N PHE A 382 20.97 -8.60 -27.13
CA PHE A 382 20.41 -8.62 -28.49
C PHE A 382 20.84 -9.83 -29.33
N MET A 383 21.67 -10.71 -28.78
CA MET A 383 22.18 -11.94 -29.40
C MET A 383 22.75 -11.64 -30.80
N LEU A 384 23.65 -10.66 -30.84
CA LEU A 384 24.30 -10.16 -32.04
C LEU A 384 25.51 -11.03 -32.38
N SER A 385 25.80 -11.18 -33.68
CA SER A 385 27.08 -11.77 -34.12
C SER A 385 28.24 -10.79 -33.91
N ASP A 386 29.49 -11.28 -33.89
CA ASP A 386 30.67 -10.42 -33.76
C ASP A 386 30.79 -9.40 -34.92
N GLU A 387 30.31 -9.76 -36.11
CA GLU A 387 30.21 -8.86 -37.27
C GLU A 387 29.16 -7.77 -37.05
N GLU A 388 27.95 -8.14 -36.61
CA GLU A 388 26.90 -7.17 -36.29
C GLU A 388 27.34 -6.19 -35.20
N ILE A 389 28.06 -6.68 -34.18
CA ILE A 389 28.64 -5.86 -33.11
C ILE A 389 29.64 -4.85 -33.67
N GLY A 390 30.54 -5.28 -34.56
CA GLY A 390 31.52 -4.39 -35.21
C GLY A 390 30.85 -3.26 -36.00
N ASN A 391 29.88 -3.62 -36.86
CA ASN A 391 29.15 -2.67 -37.69
C ASN A 391 28.37 -1.66 -36.83
N ILE A 392 27.66 -2.13 -35.80
CA ILE A 392 26.92 -1.25 -34.88
C ILE A 392 27.87 -0.32 -34.11
N ALA A 393 29.02 -0.84 -33.63
CA ALA A 393 30.00 -0.02 -32.93
C ALA A 393 30.57 1.09 -33.84
N ASP A 394 30.92 0.75 -35.09
CA ASP A 394 31.39 1.71 -36.09
C ASP A 394 30.37 2.82 -36.32
N PHE A 395 29.09 2.47 -36.52
CA PHE A 395 28.02 3.45 -36.65
C PHE A 395 27.92 4.36 -35.42
N LEU A 396 27.84 3.78 -34.22
CA LEU A 396 27.66 4.55 -32.99
C LEU A 396 28.81 5.51 -32.71
N VAL A 397 30.05 5.08 -32.96
CA VAL A 397 31.24 5.94 -32.81
C VAL A 397 31.25 7.03 -33.88
N SER A 398 30.81 6.74 -35.11
CA SER A 398 30.74 7.71 -36.22
C SER A 398 29.81 8.90 -35.96
N LEU A 399 28.91 8.79 -34.97
CA LEU A 399 28.00 9.87 -34.59
C LEU A 399 28.73 11.07 -33.96
N SER A 400 29.92 10.86 -33.40
CA SER A 400 30.64 11.87 -32.64
C SER A 400 32.13 12.00 -32.96
N THR A 401 32.75 10.98 -33.53
CA THR A 401 34.17 11.00 -33.95
C THR A 401 34.36 10.18 -35.22
N SER A 402 35.51 10.32 -35.88
CA SER A 402 35.87 9.57 -37.09
C SER A 402 36.92 8.48 -36.84
N LYS A 403 37.38 8.31 -35.60
CA LYS A 403 38.47 7.40 -35.22
C LYS A 403 38.06 6.47 -34.08
N LYS A 404 38.59 5.24 -34.10
CA LYS A 404 38.36 4.21 -33.09
C LYS A 404 39.30 4.39 -31.88
N ASP A 405 39.15 5.45 -31.11
CA ASP A 405 40.09 5.76 -30.02
C ASP A 405 39.95 4.85 -28.78
N LEU A 406 41.06 4.63 -28.05
CA LEU A 406 41.08 4.10 -26.69
C LEU A 406 40.94 5.28 -25.72
N VAL A 407 39.75 5.42 -25.14
CA VAL A 407 39.42 6.55 -24.28
C VAL A 407 39.11 6.02 -22.87
N VAL A 408 40.09 6.14 -21.96
CA VAL A 408 39.94 5.77 -20.55
C VAL A 408 40.44 6.91 -19.66
N ALA A 409 39.81 7.06 -18.49
CA ALA A 409 40.12 8.14 -17.57
C ALA A 409 41.28 7.80 -16.64
N ALA A 410 41.75 6.56 -16.65
CA ALA A 410 42.85 6.04 -15.85
C ALA A 410 44.05 6.99 -15.79
N ASN A 411 44.57 7.22 -14.58
CA ASN A 411 45.80 7.99 -14.38
C ASN A 411 46.51 7.54 -13.11
N PRO A 412 47.61 6.78 -13.16
CA PRO A 412 48.28 6.34 -11.94
C PRO A 412 48.94 7.50 -11.16
N ASP A 413 49.25 8.59 -11.85
CA ASP A 413 50.00 9.71 -11.30
C ASP A 413 49.06 10.86 -10.88
N VAL A 414 48.49 10.76 -9.67
CA VAL A 414 47.70 11.82 -9.02
C VAL A 414 48.37 12.25 -7.72
N ASP A 415 48.57 13.57 -7.58
CA ASP A 415 49.12 14.20 -6.39
C ASP A 415 48.23 13.98 -5.14
N GLU A 416 48.84 13.78 -3.97
CA GLU A 416 48.12 13.44 -2.73
C GLU A 416 47.16 14.55 -2.29
N ASP A 417 47.56 15.82 -2.37
CA ASP A 417 46.69 16.94 -2.00
C ASP A 417 45.49 17.05 -2.96
N VAL A 418 45.70 16.77 -4.24
CA VAL A 418 44.62 16.71 -5.26
C VAL A 418 43.65 15.56 -4.95
N TYR A 419 44.19 14.39 -4.61
CA TYR A 419 43.40 13.22 -4.23
C TYR A 419 42.51 13.51 -3.01
N GLU A 420 43.07 14.07 -1.93
CA GLU A 420 42.33 14.38 -0.71
C GLU A 420 41.20 15.40 -0.95
N ARG A 421 41.46 16.44 -1.74
CA ARG A 421 40.43 17.43 -2.11
C ARG A 421 39.31 16.80 -2.94
N GLY A 422 39.65 15.98 -3.93
CA GLY A 422 38.68 15.24 -4.75
C GLY A 422 37.81 14.29 -3.92
N MET A 423 38.44 13.55 -3.00
CA MET A 423 37.74 12.66 -2.05
C MET A 423 36.77 13.45 -1.15
N ALA A 424 37.17 14.62 -0.65
CA ALA A 424 36.30 15.47 0.16
C ALA A 424 35.06 15.92 -0.63
N ILE A 425 35.22 16.34 -1.89
CA ILE A 425 34.12 16.73 -2.77
C ILE A 425 33.17 15.54 -3.03
N TYR A 426 33.72 14.36 -3.33
CA TYR A 426 32.93 13.14 -3.53
C TYR A 426 32.06 12.80 -2.30
N ASN A 427 32.65 12.91 -1.11
CA ASN A 427 31.98 12.62 0.15
C ASN A 427 30.92 13.67 0.53
N GLN A 428 31.19 14.96 0.32
CA GLN A 428 30.24 16.06 0.59
C GLN A 428 29.08 16.09 -0.41
N SER A 429 29.34 15.74 -1.67
CA SER A 429 28.33 15.60 -2.73
C SER A 429 27.51 14.33 -2.57
N ARG A 430 27.89 13.44 -1.64
CA ARG A 430 27.18 12.20 -1.29
C ARG A 430 26.88 11.32 -2.51
N CYS A 431 27.83 11.21 -3.44
CA CYS A 431 27.66 10.46 -4.71
C CYS A 431 27.15 9.02 -4.51
N VAL A 432 27.56 8.36 -3.41
CA VAL A 432 27.17 6.99 -3.04
C VAL A 432 25.68 6.79 -2.72
N ILE A 433 24.94 7.88 -2.48
CA ILE A 433 23.48 7.84 -2.29
C ILE A 433 22.80 7.28 -3.55
N CYS A 434 23.27 7.69 -4.73
CA CYS A 434 22.73 7.23 -6.01
C CYS A 434 23.64 6.20 -6.69
N HIS A 435 24.95 6.43 -6.70
CA HIS A 435 25.92 5.61 -7.40
C HIS A 435 26.43 4.47 -6.52
N PRO A 436 26.20 3.19 -6.89
CA PRO A 436 26.82 2.08 -6.17
C PRO A 436 28.33 2.04 -6.41
N ARG A 437 29.04 1.37 -5.51
CA ARG A 437 30.42 0.91 -5.63
C ARG A 437 30.42 -0.60 -5.40
N ASP A 438 30.79 -1.38 -6.41
CA ASP A 438 30.75 -2.85 -6.38
C ASP A 438 29.37 -3.38 -5.94
N GLY A 439 28.32 -2.76 -6.49
CA GLY A 439 26.93 -3.10 -6.16
C GLY A 439 26.45 -2.67 -4.77
N LYS A 440 27.29 -2.03 -3.94
CA LYS A 440 26.94 -1.48 -2.61
C LYS A 440 26.68 0.03 -2.68
N GLY A 441 25.64 0.52 -2.02
CA GLY A 441 25.17 1.91 -2.16
C GLY A 441 23.99 2.01 -3.13
N GLY A 442 23.76 3.19 -3.70
CA GLY A 442 22.61 3.41 -4.61
C GLY A 442 21.27 3.23 -3.91
N ALA A 443 21.12 3.87 -2.74
CA ALA A 443 19.97 3.72 -1.86
C ALA A 443 18.70 4.42 -2.37
N VAL A 444 18.82 5.34 -3.35
CA VAL A 444 17.66 5.98 -3.96
C VAL A 444 16.97 4.97 -4.87
N LYS A 445 15.81 4.49 -4.42
CA LYS A 445 14.98 3.55 -5.19
C LYS A 445 14.63 4.14 -6.56
N TYR A 446 14.65 3.28 -7.57
CA TYR A 446 14.24 3.58 -8.95
C TYR A 446 15.10 4.64 -9.67
N VAL A 447 16.26 4.99 -9.08
CA VAL A 447 17.30 5.78 -9.76
C VAL A 447 18.43 4.85 -10.15
N TYR A 448 18.55 4.60 -11.45
CA TYR A 448 19.60 3.74 -11.99
C TYR A 448 20.83 4.57 -12.35
N ALA A 449 21.67 4.83 -11.35
CA ALA A 449 22.95 5.48 -11.55
C ALA A 449 24.03 4.46 -11.93
N ALA A 450 25.06 4.90 -12.65
CA ALA A 450 26.18 4.04 -13.02
C ALA A 450 26.97 3.61 -11.77
N ASP A 451 27.38 2.35 -11.72
CA ASP A 451 28.34 1.88 -10.72
C ASP A 451 29.68 2.58 -10.95
N HIS A 452 30.24 3.13 -9.89
CA HIS A 452 31.49 3.84 -9.96
C HIS A 452 32.71 2.93 -9.91
N ALA A 453 32.63 1.68 -9.43
CA ALA A 453 33.81 0.84 -9.14
C ALA A 453 34.88 0.83 -10.25
N ASN A 454 34.46 0.70 -11.51
CA ASN A 454 35.35 0.61 -12.67
C ASN A 454 35.04 1.69 -13.72
N ILE A 455 34.56 2.86 -13.29
CA ILE A 455 34.13 3.91 -14.22
C ILE A 455 35.33 4.45 -15.04
N ALA A 456 36.53 4.50 -14.45
CA ALA A 456 37.71 5.03 -15.12
C ALA A 456 38.20 4.15 -16.28
N ASN A 457 37.96 2.83 -16.23
CA ASN A 457 38.25 1.91 -17.35
C ASN A 457 37.33 2.13 -18.57
N LYS A 458 36.23 2.88 -18.39
CA LYS A 458 35.16 2.98 -19.39
C LYS A 458 35.10 4.33 -20.08
N VAL A 459 35.30 5.43 -19.35
CA VAL A 459 34.99 6.78 -19.86
C VAL A 459 36.22 7.70 -19.97
N SER A 460 36.18 8.76 -20.78
CA SER A 460 37.23 9.81 -20.79
C SER A 460 37.23 10.69 -19.54
N LYS A 461 38.41 11.25 -19.22
CA LYS A 461 38.53 12.38 -18.27
C LYS A 461 37.73 13.59 -18.75
N GLU A 462 37.81 13.93 -20.03
CA GLU A 462 37.14 15.07 -20.65
C GLU A 462 35.61 14.93 -20.59
N TRP A 463 35.09 13.70 -20.79
CA TRP A 463 33.67 13.45 -20.63
C TRP A 463 33.25 13.56 -19.15
N LEU A 464 34.00 12.98 -18.21
CA LEU A 464 33.71 13.11 -16.77
C LEU A 464 33.67 14.57 -16.34
N PHE A 465 34.64 15.37 -16.78
CA PHE A 465 34.68 16.80 -16.51
C PHE A 465 33.40 17.51 -17.01
N ARG A 466 33.04 17.31 -18.29
CA ARG A 466 31.83 17.92 -18.88
C ARG A 466 30.54 17.44 -18.19
N TRP A 467 30.47 16.16 -17.86
CA TRP A 467 29.32 15.53 -17.22
C TRP A 467 29.10 16.07 -15.80
N MET A 468 30.16 16.24 -15.01
CA MET A 468 30.10 16.84 -13.68
C MET A 468 29.78 18.33 -13.72
N LYS A 469 30.25 19.04 -14.76
CA LYS A 469 30.00 20.47 -14.95
C LYS A 469 28.54 20.77 -15.23
N ASN A 470 27.92 20.06 -16.18
CA ASN A 470 26.49 20.23 -16.47
C ASN A 470 25.93 18.95 -17.12
N PRO A 471 25.39 18.00 -16.34
CA PRO A 471 24.93 16.72 -16.87
C PRO A 471 23.71 16.89 -17.80
N LYS A 472 22.87 17.91 -17.57
CA LYS A 472 21.67 18.19 -18.39
C LYS A 472 21.99 18.75 -19.77
N ALA A 473 23.14 19.40 -19.93
CA ALA A 473 23.63 19.81 -21.25
C ALA A 473 23.94 18.60 -22.15
N TYR A 474 24.38 17.48 -21.56
CA TYR A 474 24.63 16.24 -22.29
C TYR A 474 23.37 15.36 -22.41
N PHE A 475 22.62 15.20 -21.32
CA PHE A 475 21.38 14.42 -21.29
C PHE A 475 20.28 15.19 -20.55
N PRO A 476 19.39 15.90 -21.28
CA PRO A 476 18.34 16.73 -20.66
C PRO A 476 17.45 15.98 -19.66
N GLY A 477 17.17 14.69 -19.91
CA GLY A 477 16.36 13.82 -19.05
C GLY A 477 17.12 13.16 -17.89
N THR A 478 18.39 13.49 -17.68
CA THR A 478 19.21 12.89 -16.61
C THR A 478 18.63 13.13 -15.21
N LYS A 479 18.70 12.10 -14.36
CA LYS A 479 18.39 12.19 -12.93
C LYS A 479 19.56 12.71 -12.10
N MET A 480 20.75 12.86 -12.69
CA MET A 480 21.89 13.45 -12.00
C MET A 480 21.66 14.96 -11.79
N PRO A 481 21.74 15.45 -10.55
CA PRO A 481 21.57 16.86 -10.26
C PRO A 481 22.81 17.67 -10.64
N HIS A 482 22.62 18.97 -10.82
CA HIS A 482 23.72 19.91 -11.07
C HIS A 482 24.30 20.44 -9.74
N PHE A 483 25.56 20.10 -9.44
CA PHE A 483 26.22 20.37 -8.16
C PHE A 483 26.93 21.73 -8.03
N ARG A 484 26.91 22.57 -9.09
CA ARG A 484 27.53 23.90 -9.14
C ARG A 484 29.01 23.91 -8.68
N LEU A 485 29.73 22.82 -8.99
CA LEU A 485 31.16 22.73 -8.72
C LEU A 485 31.93 23.69 -9.64
N THR A 486 32.97 24.31 -9.11
CA THR A 486 33.93 25.09 -9.91
C THR A 486 34.77 24.17 -10.80
N ASP A 487 35.36 24.72 -11.86
CA ASP A 487 36.21 23.94 -12.77
C ASP A 487 37.37 23.25 -12.00
N LYS A 488 37.94 23.92 -11.00
CA LYS A 488 39.01 23.34 -10.17
C LYS A 488 38.52 22.18 -9.29
N GLU A 489 37.35 22.32 -8.68
CA GLU A 489 36.73 21.24 -7.89
C GLU A 489 36.40 20.03 -8.77
N ILE A 490 35.97 20.25 -10.00
CA ILE A 490 35.71 19.16 -10.95
C ILE A 490 37.01 18.48 -11.36
N GLU A 491 38.09 19.22 -11.65
CA GLU A 491 39.42 18.65 -11.93
C GLU A 491 39.90 17.75 -10.79
N ASP A 492 39.84 18.24 -9.55
CA ASP A 492 40.28 17.48 -8.37
C ASP A 492 39.40 16.23 -8.17
N LEU A 493 38.08 16.35 -8.38
CA LEU A 493 37.15 15.20 -8.33
C LEU A 493 37.45 14.15 -9.42
N VAL A 494 37.68 14.57 -10.66
CA VAL A 494 37.99 13.67 -11.77
C VAL A 494 39.34 12.98 -11.55
N ALA A 495 40.33 13.70 -11.02
CA ALA A 495 41.63 13.13 -10.65
C ALA A 495 41.47 12.05 -9.58
N PHE A 496 40.73 12.31 -8.50
CA PHE A 496 40.40 11.28 -7.50
C PHE A 496 39.72 10.06 -8.13
N MET A 497 38.70 10.27 -8.98
CA MET A 497 37.99 9.17 -9.64
C MET A 497 38.89 8.36 -10.60
N SER A 498 39.92 8.98 -11.18
CA SER A 498 40.82 8.31 -12.13
C SER A 498 41.77 7.27 -11.51
N VAL A 499 42.02 7.35 -10.19
CA VAL A 499 42.86 6.42 -9.43
C VAL A 499 42.07 5.48 -8.53
N GLU A 500 40.96 5.96 -7.97
CA GLU A 500 40.18 5.20 -6.98
C GLU A 500 39.23 4.18 -7.64
N PHE A 501 38.77 4.47 -8.86
CA PHE A 501 37.66 3.78 -9.51
C PHE A 501 38.07 3.07 -10.79
N ILE A 502 39.09 2.23 -10.65
CA ILE A 502 39.79 1.57 -11.74
C ILE A 502 40.14 0.14 -11.36
N ASP A 503 39.95 -0.78 -12.31
CA ASP A 503 40.50 -2.13 -12.25
C ASP A 503 41.84 -2.14 -12.98
N TRP A 504 42.94 -2.12 -12.21
CA TRP A 504 44.30 -2.13 -12.74
C TRP A 504 44.67 -3.45 -13.40
N ASN A 505 44.18 -4.58 -12.88
CA ASN A 505 44.44 -5.90 -13.49
C ASN A 505 43.84 -5.98 -14.89
N ALA A 506 42.66 -5.38 -15.07
CA ALA A 506 41.99 -5.28 -16.37
C ALA A 506 42.67 -4.29 -17.34
N ILE A 507 43.71 -3.56 -16.94
CA ILE A 507 44.53 -2.71 -17.81
C ILE A 507 45.86 -3.41 -18.11
N ASP A 508 46.46 -4.06 -17.11
CA ASP A 508 47.71 -4.81 -17.27
C ASP A 508 47.55 -6.01 -18.22
N GLU A 509 46.43 -6.76 -18.15
CA GLU A 509 46.08 -7.81 -19.12
C GLU A 509 45.90 -7.25 -20.55
N GLU A 510 45.62 -5.96 -20.69
CA GLU A 510 45.40 -5.28 -21.97
C GLU A 510 46.70 -4.78 -22.62
N GLU A 511 47.69 -4.35 -21.84
CA GLU A 511 49.03 -4.00 -22.35
C GLU A 511 49.87 -5.22 -22.73
N GLU A 512 49.66 -6.38 -22.07
CA GLU A 512 50.37 -7.63 -22.37
C GLU A 512 49.81 -8.38 -23.60
N SER A 513 48.53 -8.20 -23.94
CA SER A 513 47.87 -8.92 -25.04
C SER A 513 48.01 -8.25 -26.42
N GLU A 514 48.21 -6.93 -26.46
CA GLU A 514 48.45 -6.16 -27.69
C GLU A 514 49.57 -5.15 -27.42
N GLY A 515 50.76 -5.37 -28.00
CA GLY A 515 51.97 -4.57 -27.73
C GLY A 515 51.70 -3.06 -27.69
N ALA A 516 52.01 -2.45 -26.53
CA ALA A 516 51.59 -1.13 -26.05
C ALA A 516 52.06 0.13 -26.85
N GLU A 517 52.35 0.02 -28.15
CA GLU A 517 52.61 1.19 -29.02
C GLU A 517 51.72 1.26 -30.28
N ALA A 518 50.87 0.26 -30.53
CA ALA A 518 49.93 0.26 -31.65
C ALA A 518 48.49 0.54 -31.18
N ALA A 519 48.26 1.60 -30.41
CA ALA A 519 46.90 2.02 -30.08
C ALA A 519 46.15 2.39 -31.38
N PHE A 520 45.16 1.59 -31.76
CA PHE A 520 44.37 1.67 -32.99
C PHE A 520 43.81 3.07 -33.26
N LYS A 521 44.55 3.90 -34.01
CA LYS A 521 44.02 5.09 -34.71
C LYS A 521 43.43 4.66 -36.07
N GLU A 522 42.61 3.62 -36.09
CA GLU A 522 41.92 3.20 -37.30
C GLU A 522 40.76 4.13 -37.61
N GLU A 523 40.63 4.49 -38.88
CA GLU A 523 39.44 5.20 -39.37
C GLU A 523 38.23 4.25 -39.34
N ILE A 524 37.06 4.83 -39.09
CA ILE A 524 35.80 4.09 -39.15
C ILE A 524 35.51 3.76 -40.62
N ASP A 525 35.23 2.50 -40.92
CA ASP A 525 34.81 2.09 -42.26
C ASP A 525 33.38 2.62 -42.53
N PRO A 526 33.17 3.50 -43.54
CA PRO A 526 31.84 4.03 -43.85
C PRO A 526 30.82 2.95 -44.26
N VAL A 527 31.27 1.85 -44.87
CA VAL A 527 30.38 0.76 -45.30
C VAL A 527 29.89 -0.04 -44.09
N SER A 528 30.81 -0.35 -43.18
CA SER A 528 30.51 -0.91 -41.87
C SER A 528 29.54 -0.03 -41.07
N ALA A 529 29.78 1.29 -41.02
CA ALA A 529 28.92 2.24 -40.32
C ALA A 529 27.50 2.32 -40.92
N GLU A 530 27.35 2.31 -42.25
CA GLU A 530 26.01 2.28 -42.86
C GLU A 530 25.30 0.94 -42.60
N THR A 531 26.03 -0.17 -42.63
CA THR A 531 25.48 -1.49 -42.25
C THR A 531 25.03 -1.48 -40.79
N GLY A 532 25.82 -0.88 -39.90
CA GLY A 532 25.50 -0.68 -38.48
C GLY A 532 24.24 0.15 -38.28
N ARG A 533 24.06 1.20 -39.09
CA ARG A 533 22.86 2.04 -39.08
C ARG A 533 21.61 1.21 -39.38
N GLU A 534 21.64 0.37 -40.41
CA GLU A 534 20.51 -0.51 -40.75
C GLU A 534 20.27 -1.59 -39.69
N LEU A 535 21.32 -2.10 -39.02
CA LEU A 535 21.16 -3.01 -37.88
C LEU A 535 20.52 -2.33 -36.67
N VAL A 536 20.92 -1.09 -36.36
CA VAL A 536 20.27 -0.26 -35.31
C VAL A 536 18.79 -0.07 -35.61
N LYS A 537 18.42 0.16 -36.88
CA LYS A 537 17.02 0.18 -37.33
C LYS A 537 16.32 -1.16 -37.11
N LYS A 538 16.94 -2.24 -37.59
CA LYS A 538 16.41 -3.61 -37.56
C LYS A 538 16.08 -4.09 -36.15
N TYR A 539 16.94 -3.80 -35.18
CA TYR A 539 16.81 -4.21 -33.78
C TYR A 539 16.11 -3.17 -32.89
N GLY A 540 15.78 -1.99 -33.41
CA GLY A 540 14.97 -1.00 -32.69
C GLY A 540 15.71 -0.33 -31.52
N CYS A 541 17.03 -0.16 -31.59
CA CYS A 541 17.81 0.40 -30.47
C CYS A 541 17.34 1.82 -30.07
N PHE A 542 16.77 2.56 -31.03
CA PHE A 542 16.18 3.89 -30.85
C PHE A 542 14.92 3.91 -29.98
N GLY A 543 14.30 2.76 -29.73
CA GLY A 543 13.17 2.63 -28.81
C GLY A 543 13.56 2.91 -27.35
N CYS A 544 14.79 2.57 -26.98
CA CYS A 544 15.35 2.84 -25.65
C CYS A 544 16.32 4.01 -25.64
N HIS A 545 17.06 4.25 -26.72
CA HIS A 545 18.14 5.24 -26.79
C HIS A 545 17.79 6.43 -27.69
N ASP A 546 18.25 7.62 -27.32
CA ASP A 546 18.32 8.74 -28.26
C ASP A 546 19.51 8.56 -29.20
N ILE A 547 19.21 8.39 -30.49
CA ILE A 547 20.19 8.16 -31.56
C ILE A 547 19.89 9.15 -32.69
N LYS A 548 20.88 9.97 -33.04
CA LYS A 548 20.77 10.95 -34.11
C LYS A 548 20.35 10.29 -35.43
N GLY A 549 19.28 10.79 -36.06
CA GLY A 549 18.75 10.28 -37.32
C GLY A 549 17.68 9.20 -37.19
N PHE A 550 17.28 8.85 -35.96
CA PHE A 550 16.24 7.84 -35.66
C PHE A 550 15.06 8.43 -34.89
N GLU A 551 14.97 9.76 -34.77
CA GLU A 551 13.99 10.46 -33.92
C GLU A 551 12.53 10.23 -34.35
N LYS A 552 12.31 9.81 -35.60
CA LYS A 552 10.99 9.60 -36.22
C LYS A 552 10.68 8.12 -36.52
N GLU A 553 11.55 7.20 -36.15
CA GLU A 553 11.34 5.77 -36.43
C GLU A 553 10.24 5.20 -35.53
N SER A 554 9.41 4.33 -36.09
CA SER A 554 8.31 3.68 -35.37
C SER A 554 8.81 2.49 -34.55
N LYS A 555 8.03 2.11 -33.54
CA LYS A 555 8.28 0.91 -32.75
C LYS A 555 8.27 -0.35 -33.63
N ILE A 556 9.03 -1.37 -33.20
CA ILE A 556 9.24 -2.62 -33.95
C ILE A 556 8.54 -3.85 -33.35
N GLY A 557 8.03 -3.73 -32.12
CA GLY A 557 7.37 -4.80 -31.39
C GLY A 557 5.88 -4.88 -31.69
N ALA A 558 5.26 -5.97 -31.24
CA ALA A 558 3.82 -6.13 -31.34
C ALA A 558 3.09 -5.14 -30.41
N GLU A 559 1.91 -4.71 -30.83
CA GLU A 559 0.93 -4.02 -29.98
C GLU A 559 0.46 -4.98 -28.87
N LEU A 560 0.38 -4.50 -27.62
CA LEU A 560 0.08 -5.31 -26.44
C LEU A 560 -1.17 -4.86 -25.65
N THR A 561 -1.88 -3.80 -26.04
CA THR A 561 -3.05 -3.22 -25.33
C THR A 561 -4.08 -4.27 -24.93
N ALA A 562 -4.36 -5.22 -25.82
CA ALA A 562 -5.36 -6.27 -25.62
C ALA A 562 -4.75 -7.65 -25.36
N PHE A 563 -3.45 -7.74 -25.11
CA PHE A 563 -2.73 -9.01 -25.11
C PHE A 563 -3.20 -10.00 -24.02
N GLY A 564 -3.62 -9.50 -22.86
CA GLY A 564 -4.21 -10.30 -21.78
C GLY A 564 -5.54 -10.97 -22.16
N SER A 565 -6.28 -10.41 -23.13
CA SER A 565 -7.52 -10.99 -23.65
C SER A 565 -7.30 -11.98 -24.81
N LYS A 566 -6.06 -12.20 -25.23
CA LYS A 566 -5.74 -13.06 -26.37
C LYS A 566 -5.87 -14.54 -26.02
N SER A 567 -6.72 -15.27 -26.73
CA SER A 567 -6.89 -16.71 -26.51
C SER A 567 -5.68 -17.53 -27.00
N VAL A 568 -5.54 -18.75 -26.46
CA VAL A 568 -4.38 -19.63 -26.71
C VAL A 568 -4.23 -19.98 -28.20
N GLU A 569 -5.33 -20.07 -28.94
CA GLU A 569 -5.36 -20.40 -30.36
C GLU A 569 -4.70 -19.32 -31.24
N PHE A 570 -4.63 -18.08 -30.74
CA PHE A 570 -3.94 -16.98 -31.43
C PHE A 570 -2.48 -16.82 -30.99
N LEU A 571 -2.01 -17.65 -30.06
CA LEU A 571 -0.60 -17.67 -29.65
C LEU A 571 0.21 -18.58 -30.57
N ASP A 572 1.31 -18.04 -31.08
CA ASP A 572 2.19 -18.77 -31.98
C ASP A 572 3.24 -19.56 -31.17
N PHE A 573 3.03 -20.88 -31.06
CA PHE A 573 3.97 -21.81 -30.40
C PHE A 573 5.14 -22.22 -31.31
N GLY A 574 5.08 -21.92 -32.61
CA GLY A 574 6.14 -22.21 -33.55
C GLY A 574 6.64 -23.66 -33.49
N VAL A 575 7.96 -23.83 -33.33
CA VAL A 575 8.63 -25.14 -33.23
C VAL A 575 8.71 -25.71 -31.80
N VAL A 576 8.17 -25.01 -30.81
CA VAL A 576 8.18 -25.46 -29.40
C VAL A 576 7.02 -26.42 -29.18
N HIS A 577 7.31 -27.63 -28.72
CA HIS A 577 6.31 -28.70 -28.54
C HIS A 577 6.32 -29.33 -27.14
N ASP A 578 7.31 -29.00 -26.32
CA ASP A 578 7.59 -29.54 -24.99
C ASP A 578 6.96 -28.73 -23.84
N ILE A 579 6.07 -27.77 -24.16
CA ILE A 579 5.34 -26.98 -23.18
C ILE A 579 3.83 -27.18 -23.31
N ASP A 580 3.13 -27.27 -22.18
CA ASP A 580 1.66 -27.31 -22.20
C ASP A 580 1.11 -26.02 -22.80
N LYS A 581 0.17 -26.16 -23.75
CA LYS A 581 -0.40 -25.05 -24.52
C LYS A 581 -1.37 -24.22 -23.67
N THR A 582 -0.81 -23.34 -22.85
CA THR A 582 -1.56 -22.38 -22.04
C THR A 582 -1.02 -20.97 -22.25
N TRP A 583 -1.86 -19.97 -22.00
CA TRP A 583 -1.47 -18.56 -22.10
C TRP A 583 -0.28 -18.23 -21.17
N LEU A 584 -0.34 -18.74 -19.94
CA LEU A 584 0.72 -18.54 -18.93
C LEU A 584 2.05 -19.15 -19.38
N ASN A 585 2.05 -20.41 -19.81
CA ASN A 585 3.29 -21.09 -20.22
C ASN A 585 3.90 -20.43 -21.46
N TRP A 586 3.06 -19.98 -22.40
CA TRP A 586 3.54 -19.27 -23.59
C TRP A 586 4.28 -17.98 -23.20
N ILE A 587 3.73 -17.18 -22.28
CA ILE A 587 4.36 -15.92 -21.84
C ILE A 587 5.65 -16.19 -21.09
N VAL A 588 5.64 -17.14 -20.16
CA VAL A 588 6.85 -17.52 -19.42
C VAL A 588 7.94 -17.97 -20.39
N ALA A 589 7.61 -18.82 -21.38
CA ALA A 589 8.54 -19.23 -22.42
C ALA A 589 9.02 -18.04 -23.27
N LYS A 590 8.11 -17.13 -23.64
CA LYS A 590 8.44 -15.94 -24.44
C LYS A 590 9.36 -14.97 -23.72
N LEU A 591 9.15 -14.73 -22.44
CA LEU A 591 10.00 -13.85 -21.63
C LEU A 591 11.36 -14.50 -21.33
N LYS A 592 11.42 -15.83 -21.12
CA LYS A 592 12.68 -16.57 -20.84
C LYS A 592 13.59 -16.70 -22.06
N ASN A 593 13.04 -17.12 -23.19
CA ASN A 593 13.78 -17.28 -24.43
C ASN A 593 12.92 -16.84 -25.62
N PRO A 594 12.91 -15.54 -25.96
CA PRO A 594 11.96 -15.00 -26.93
C PRO A 594 12.18 -15.47 -28.37
N ARG A 595 13.38 -15.95 -28.71
CA ARG A 595 13.77 -16.37 -30.07
C ARG A 595 13.62 -17.88 -30.32
N GLN A 596 13.18 -18.67 -29.33
CA GLN A 596 13.04 -20.14 -29.47
C GLN A 596 11.92 -20.59 -30.43
N PHE A 597 10.92 -19.73 -30.67
CA PHE A 597 9.70 -20.12 -31.39
C PHE A 597 9.92 -20.28 -32.90
N ARG A 598 10.79 -19.46 -33.50
CA ARG A 598 11.14 -19.49 -34.93
C ARG A 598 12.34 -18.59 -35.21
N GLU A 599 12.99 -18.81 -36.35
CA GLU A 599 14.06 -17.94 -36.84
C GLU A 599 13.55 -16.52 -37.19
N GLY A 600 14.46 -15.54 -37.14
CA GLY A 600 14.18 -14.14 -37.51
C GLY A 600 13.48 -13.29 -36.43
N LEU A 601 13.17 -13.85 -35.26
CA LEU A 601 12.64 -13.08 -34.14
C LEU A 601 13.69 -12.11 -33.57
N LYS A 602 13.26 -10.88 -33.26
CA LYS A 602 14.16 -9.78 -32.90
C LYS A 602 14.21 -9.46 -31.41
N MET A 603 13.17 -9.82 -30.66
CA MET A 603 13.06 -9.53 -29.23
C MET A 603 14.33 -10.01 -28.50
N PRO A 604 15.01 -9.12 -27.75
CA PRO A 604 16.27 -9.45 -27.10
C PRO A 604 16.01 -10.28 -25.84
N LYS A 605 17.05 -10.95 -25.35
CA LYS A 605 16.99 -11.76 -24.13
C LYS A 605 17.21 -10.85 -22.92
N PHE A 606 16.19 -10.77 -22.07
CA PHE A 606 16.27 -10.10 -20.79
C PHE A 606 16.66 -11.10 -19.69
N PHE A 607 17.33 -10.59 -18.65
CA PHE A 607 17.65 -11.34 -17.44
C PHE A 607 16.64 -10.97 -16.36
N PHE A 608 15.65 -11.83 -16.20
CA PHE A 608 14.56 -11.67 -15.24
C PHE A 608 14.73 -12.64 -14.07
N THR A 609 14.45 -12.16 -12.86
CA THR A 609 14.25 -13.00 -11.68
C THR A 609 12.88 -13.68 -11.72
N ASP A 610 12.64 -14.66 -10.86
CA ASP A 610 11.30 -15.28 -10.76
C ASP A 610 10.22 -14.27 -10.35
N ASP A 611 10.57 -13.31 -9.49
CA ASP A 611 9.68 -12.19 -9.11
C ASP A 611 9.40 -11.26 -10.29
N ASP A 612 10.40 -10.98 -11.15
CA ASP A 612 10.21 -10.20 -12.38
C ASP A 612 9.22 -10.89 -13.32
N PHE A 613 9.32 -12.22 -13.47
CA PHE A 613 8.38 -12.99 -14.29
C PHE A 613 6.97 -12.92 -13.71
N GLU A 614 6.78 -13.13 -12.40
CA GLU A 614 5.46 -13.07 -11.77
C GLU A 614 4.82 -11.68 -11.97
N ALA A 615 5.61 -10.61 -11.80
CA ALA A 615 5.17 -9.23 -11.94
C ALA A 615 4.80 -8.89 -13.40
N LEU A 616 5.64 -9.27 -14.36
CA LEU A 616 5.36 -9.04 -15.79
C LEU A 616 4.17 -9.86 -16.28
N VAL A 617 4.01 -11.10 -15.83
CA VAL A 617 2.81 -11.92 -16.15
C VAL A 617 1.55 -11.27 -15.58
N CYS A 618 1.61 -10.78 -14.34
CA CYS A 618 0.49 -10.07 -13.71
C CYS A 618 0.08 -8.83 -14.52
N LEU A 619 1.06 -8.02 -14.96
CA LEU A 619 0.80 -6.86 -15.82
C LEU A 619 0.30 -7.27 -17.21
N LEU A 620 0.92 -8.24 -17.87
CA LEU A 620 0.47 -8.65 -19.22
C LEU A 620 -0.95 -9.22 -19.18
N GLY A 621 -1.34 -9.85 -18.06
CA GLY A 621 -2.71 -10.32 -17.84
C GLY A 621 -3.72 -9.19 -17.61
N SER A 622 -3.25 -7.99 -17.27
CA SER A 622 -4.10 -6.82 -17.07
C SER A 622 -4.37 -6.03 -18.35
N PHE A 623 -3.64 -6.28 -19.43
CA PHE A 623 -3.84 -5.64 -20.73
C PHE A 623 -5.05 -6.26 -21.45
N ASN A 624 -6.24 -5.92 -20.97
CA ASN A 624 -7.50 -6.51 -21.41
C ASN A 624 -8.37 -5.52 -22.21
N GLU A 625 -9.25 -6.06 -23.06
CA GLU A 625 -10.21 -5.25 -23.85
C GLU A 625 -11.41 -4.77 -23.01
N LYS A 626 -11.48 -5.15 -21.73
CA LYS A 626 -12.66 -4.96 -20.89
C LYS A 626 -12.73 -3.51 -20.41
N SER A 627 -13.71 -2.77 -20.91
CA SER A 627 -14.05 -1.44 -20.38
C SER A 627 -14.94 -1.54 -19.15
N ILE A 628 -14.75 -0.62 -18.20
CA ILE A 628 -15.62 -0.47 -17.03
C ILE A 628 -16.37 0.87 -17.09
N PRO A 629 -17.55 0.97 -16.45
CA PRO A 629 -18.24 2.25 -16.29
C PRO A 629 -17.44 3.24 -15.45
N VAL A 630 -17.60 4.52 -15.74
CA VAL A 630 -16.84 5.62 -15.10
C VAL A 630 -17.07 5.67 -13.59
N GLU A 631 -18.24 5.28 -13.08
CA GLU A 631 -18.53 5.24 -11.64
C GLU A 631 -17.75 4.17 -10.85
N TYR A 632 -17.10 3.24 -11.54
CA TYR A 632 -16.17 2.26 -10.96
C TYR A 632 -14.71 2.70 -11.09
N PHE A 633 -14.44 3.71 -11.92
CA PHE A 633 -13.10 4.21 -12.15
C PHE A 633 -12.66 5.17 -11.04
N VAL A 634 -11.51 4.88 -10.45
CA VAL A 634 -10.85 5.70 -9.44
C VAL A 634 -9.74 6.48 -10.13
N LYS A 635 -10.02 7.77 -10.35
CA LYS A 635 -8.99 8.70 -10.84
C LYS A 635 -7.88 8.85 -9.82
N SER A 636 -6.66 9.00 -10.33
CA SER A 636 -5.55 9.44 -9.52
C SER A 636 -5.85 10.85 -9.00
N THR A 637 -5.74 11.05 -7.69
CA THR A 637 -5.85 12.38 -7.08
C THR A 637 -4.61 13.23 -7.36
N THR A 638 -3.56 12.64 -7.94
CA THR A 638 -2.29 13.28 -8.21
C THR A 638 -2.28 13.90 -9.62
N VAL A 639 -2.61 15.19 -9.69
CA VAL A 639 -2.20 15.98 -10.86
C VAL A 639 -0.70 16.19 -10.70
N GLY A 640 0.11 15.66 -11.62
CA GLY A 640 1.58 15.74 -11.55
C GLY A 640 2.03 17.16 -11.22
N TYR A 641 2.47 17.37 -9.98
CA TYR A 641 2.83 18.70 -9.52
C TYR A 641 4.11 19.14 -10.22
N GLU A 642 3.99 20.15 -11.08
CA GLU A 642 5.11 20.80 -11.75
C GLU A 642 5.17 22.28 -11.33
N PRO A 643 6.04 22.64 -10.38
CA PRO A 643 6.23 24.04 -10.01
C PRO A 643 6.68 24.85 -11.24
N GLN A 644 6.18 26.08 -11.34
CA GLN A 644 6.51 26.99 -12.44
C GLN A 644 7.49 28.08 -11.96
N GLY A 645 8.00 28.89 -12.90
CA GLY A 645 8.92 29.99 -12.62
C GLY A 645 10.32 29.53 -12.16
N GLU A 646 11.08 30.43 -11.54
CA GLU A 646 12.47 30.19 -11.13
C GLU A 646 12.58 28.98 -10.17
N PHE A 647 11.63 28.79 -9.24
CA PHE A 647 11.61 27.61 -8.38
C PHE A 647 11.40 26.31 -9.17
N GLY A 648 10.51 26.34 -10.17
CA GLY A 648 10.29 25.21 -11.08
C GLY A 648 11.53 24.80 -11.87
N GLU A 649 12.30 25.80 -12.33
CA GLU A 649 13.60 25.58 -12.98
C GLU A 649 14.60 24.93 -12.03
N LEU A 650 14.70 25.40 -10.78
CA LEU A 650 15.57 24.80 -9.77
C LEU A 650 15.16 23.38 -9.40
N VAL A 651 13.87 23.12 -9.22
CA VAL A 651 13.35 21.76 -8.94
C VAL A 651 13.75 20.78 -10.05
N ARG A 652 13.69 21.23 -11.31
CA ARG A 652 14.15 20.43 -12.44
C ARG A 652 15.67 20.30 -12.45
N ASP A 653 16.42 21.40 -12.38
CA ASP A 653 17.90 21.43 -12.43
C ASP A 653 18.56 20.57 -11.34
N LEU A 654 18.09 20.70 -10.09
CA LEU A 654 18.54 19.93 -8.94
C LEU A 654 17.86 18.56 -8.83
N ASN A 655 16.91 18.24 -9.70
CA ASN A 655 16.15 17.00 -9.67
C ASN A 655 15.54 16.71 -8.28
N CYS A 656 14.97 17.72 -7.60
CA CYS A 656 14.48 17.60 -6.22
C CYS A 656 13.50 16.43 -6.04
N LEU A 657 12.62 16.21 -7.04
CA LEU A 657 11.60 15.16 -7.04
C LEU A 657 12.16 13.73 -7.13
N VAL A 658 13.46 13.57 -7.41
CA VAL A 658 14.11 12.25 -7.34
C VAL A 658 14.16 11.75 -5.90
N CYS A 659 14.44 12.65 -4.96
CA CYS A 659 14.56 12.31 -3.54
C CYS A 659 13.30 12.69 -2.77
N HIS A 660 12.76 13.88 -3.02
CA HIS A 660 11.68 14.47 -2.24
C HIS A 660 10.32 14.26 -2.91
N ARG A 661 9.29 14.13 -2.06
CA ARG A 661 7.90 14.25 -2.46
C ARG A 661 7.40 15.68 -2.29
N ILE A 662 6.73 16.22 -3.30
CA ILE A 662 6.01 17.50 -3.23
C ILE A 662 4.64 17.32 -3.87
N LYS A 663 3.57 17.57 -3.09
CA LYS A 663 2.16 17.44 -3.49
C LYS A 663 1.92 16.11 -4.22
N ASP A 664 2.29 15.02 -3.54
CA ASP A 664 2.18 13.63 -4.03
C ASP A 664 2.97 13.29 -5.31
N ASN A 665 3.85 14.19 -5.79
CA ASN A 665 4.77 13.93 -6.89
C ASN A 665 6.20 13.73 -6.35
N GLY A 666 6.95 12.77 -6.91
CA GLY A 666 8.35 12.52 -6.58
C GLY A 666 8.62 11.34 -5.63
N GLY A 667 9.88 11.19 -5.23
CA GLY A 667 10.39 10.06 -4.47
C GLY A 667 10.06 10.09 -2.98
N SER A 668 10.17 8.94 -2.32
CA SER A 668 10.00 8.78 -0.87
C SER A 668 11.33 8.54 -0.14
N PHE A 669 12.45 8.78 -0.81
CA PHE A 669 13.79 8.60 -0.22
C PHE A 669 14.11 9.68 0.81
N ALA A 670 13.69 10.93 0.57
CA ALA A 670 13.92 12.06 1.47
C ALA A 670 12.58 12.57 2.06
N PRO A 671 12.61 13.45 3.09
CA PRO A 671 11.38 13.97 3.70
C PRO A 671 10.44 14.61 2.68
N GLU A 672 9.14 14.43 2.87
CA GLU A 672 8.13 15.11 2.07
C GLU A 672 8.13 16.62 2.36
N LEU A 673 8.16 17.40 1.28
CA LEU A 673 8.29 18.84 1.31
C LEU A 673 6.95 19.58 1.15
N THR A 674 5.86 18.87 0.88
CA THR A 674 4.50 19.41 0.60
C THR A 674 4.04 20.49 1.58
N TYR A 675 4.43 20.37 2.85
CA TYR A 675 4.04 21.26 3.94
C TYR A 675 5.26 21.79 4.72
N GLU A 676 6.46 21.73 4.13
CA GLU A 676 7.71 22.11 4.80
C GLU A 676 7.74 23.59 5.20
N GLY A 677 7.09 24.45 4.43
CA GLY A 677 6.93 25.86 4.73
C GLY A 677 6.26 26.14 6.07
N SER A 678 5.35 25.28 6.51
CA SER A 678 4.73 25.40 7.83
C SER A 678 5.62 24.82 8.94
N ARG A 679 6.56 23.93 8.61
CA ARG A 679 7.38 23.16 9.57
C ARG A 679 8.57 23.94 10.09
N VAL A 680 9.36 24.50 9.19
CA VAL A 680 10.68 25.07 9.53
C VAL A 680 10.69 26.59 9.48
N THR A 681 11.62 27.19 10.21
CA THR A 681 11.90 28.62 10.11
C THR A 681 12.63 28.93 8.78
N LYS A 682 12.45 30.14 8.25
CA LYS A 682 13.11 30.55 6.99
C LYS A 682 14.64 30.60 7.18
N GLU A 683 15.10 31.23 8.26
CA GLU A 683 16.54 31.34 8.58
C GLU A 683 17.22 29.97 8.68
N TRP A 684 16.58 28.99 9.34
CA TRP A 684 17.13 27.64 9.40
C TRP A 684 17.18 26.98 8.02
N LEU A 685 16.12 27.13 7.22
CA LEU A 685 16.04 26.53 5.88
C LEU A 685 17.14 27.08 4.95
N GLU A 686 17.37 28.39 4.98
CA GLU A 686 18.44 29.02 4.19
C GLU A 686 19.83 28.53 4.61
N ASN A 687 20.09 28.47 5.91
CA ASN A 687 21.37 27.96 6.43
C ASN A 687 21.56 26.47 6.09
N PHE A 688 20.50 25.66 6.18
CA PHE A 688 20.52 24.24 5.83
C PHE A 688 20.78 24.02 4.34
N LEU A 689 20.19 24.84 3.45
CA LEU A 689 20.42 24.74 2.00
C LEU A 689 21.86 25.11 1.62
N LYS A 690 22.49 26.06 2.33
CA LYS A 690 23.89 26.44 2.12
C LYS A 690 24.85 25.36 2.62
N THR A 691 24.59 24.84 3.82
CA THR A 691 25.43 23.84 4.47
C THR A 691 24.54 22.79 5.13
N PRO A 692 24.18 21.71 4.40
CA PRO A 692 23.32 20.66 4.95
C PRO A 692 23.99 19.97 6.13
N ASP A 693 23.47 20.19 7.35
CA ASP A 693 24.01 19.63 8.59
C ASP A 693 23.52 18.19 8.83
N ILE A 694 24.28 17.43 9.62
CA ILE A 694 23.94 16.06 10.04
C ILE A 694 22.90 16.13 11.17
N LEU A 695 21.62 16.19 10.78
CA LEU A 695 20.51 16.18 11.75
C LEU A 695 20.32 14.82 12.45
N ARG A 696 20.71 13.73 11.77
CA ARG A 696 20.59 12.35 12.25
C ARG A 696 21.80 11.55 11.76
N PRO A 697 22.80 11.26 12.60
CA PRO A 697 24.05 10.62 12.19
C PRO A 697 23.90 9.27 11.48
N LEU A 698 22.80 8.55 11.75
CA LEU A 698 22.52 7.21 11.21
C LEU A 698 21.46 7.19 10.09
N LEU A 699 21.01 8.34 9.59
CA LEU A 699 19.94 8.44 8.59
C LEU A 699 20.35 9.30 7.38
N GLN A 700 19.50 9.30 6.35
CA GLN A 700 19.72 9.95 5.05
C GLN A 700 20.10 11.43 5.21
N GLN A 701 21.12 11.86 4.47
CA GLN A 701 21.65 13.22 4.49
C GLN A 701 21.49 13.89 3.11
N MET A 702 21.21 15.18 3.11
CA MET A 702 21.07 15.94 1.87
C MET A 702 22.46 16.24 1.26
N PRO A 703 22.66 16.06 -0.06
CA PRO A 703 23.89 16.44 -0.75
C PRO A 703 24.15 17.95 -0.70
N LYS A 704 25.42 18.34 -0.71
CA LYS A 704 25.81 19.75 -0.90
C LYS A 704 25.77 20.12 -2.38
N PHE A 705 24.87 21.01 -2.77
CA PHE A 705 24.69 21.44 -4.17
C PHE A 705 25.38 22.76 -4.54
N ASN A 706 26.11 23.39 -3.60
CA ASN A 706 26.81 24.67 -3.78
C ASN A 706 25.92 25.77 -4.40
N LEU A 707 24.70 25.92 -3.86
CA LEU A 707 23.72 26.90 -4.30
C LEU A 707 24.20 28.33 -4.07
N THR A 708 23.84 29.24 -4.98
CA THR A 708 24.05 30.68 -4.79
C THR A 708 23.04 31.25 -3.78
N ASP A 709 23.37 32.40 -3.18
CA ASP A 709 22.46 33.06 -2.23
C ASP A 709 21.08 33.34 -2.83
N LYS A 710 21.02 33.74 -4.12
CA LYS A 710 19.77 33.96 -4.84
C LYS A 710 18.93 32.67 -4.96
N GLU A 711 19.56 31.56 -5.30
CA GLU A 711 18.86 30.27 -5.44
C GLU A 711 18.33 29.76 -4.09
N VAL A 712 19.12 29.94 -3.03
CA VAL A 712 18.70 29.63 -1.66
C VAL A 712 17.47 30.45 -1.27
N GLU A 713 17.47 31.75 -1.57
CA GLU A 713 16.34 32.64 -1.29
C GLU A 713 15.09 32.21 -2.08
N ILE A 714 15.20 31.92 -3.38
CA ILE A 714 14.08 31.45 -4.22
C ILE A 714 13.45 30.17 -3.65
N ILE A 715 14.29 29.19 -3.29
CA ILE A 715 13.83 27.90 -2.74
C ILE A 715 13.15 28.14 -1.39
N ALA A 716 13.79 28.90 -0.50
CA ALA A 716 13.27 29.17 0.83
C ALA A 716 11.92 29.92 0.76
N ASP A 717 11.83 30.97 -0.05
CA ASP A 717 10.60 31.75 -0.21
C ASP A 717 9.47 30.92 -0.79
N TYR A 718 9.73 30.15 -1.84
CA TYR A 718 8.71 29.29 -2.42
C TYR A 718 8.20 28.25 -1.42
N ILE A 719 9.11 27.58 -0.71
CA ILE A 719 8.74 26.61 0.32
C ILE A 719 7.88 27.29 1.39
N LYS A 720 8.30 28.45 1.91
CA LYS A 720 7.60 29.19 2.97
C LYS A 720 6.23 29.73 2.54
N LEU A 721 6.02 30.04 1.26
CA LEU A 721 4.78 30.63 0.76
C LEU A 721 3.80 29.59 0.18
N ALA A 722 4.30 28.62 -0.59
CA ALA A 722 3.47 27.75 -1.42
C ALA A 722 3.38 26.30 -0.90
N LEU A 723 4.31 25.86 -0.05
CA LEU A 723 4.35 24.51 0.51
C LEU A 723 3.97 24.53 2.00
N VAL A 724 2.76 24.99 2.28
CA VAL A 724 2.22 25.20 3.63
C VAL A 724 0.97 24.35 3.88
N ASP A 725 0.71 24.04 5.15
CA ASP A 725 -0.55 23.43 5.59
C ASP A 725 -1.44 24.52 6.23
N ASP A 726 -2.63 24.71 5.67
CA ASP A 726 -3.57 25.75 6.09
C ASP A 726 -3.96 25.65 7.57
N LYS A 727 -4.01 24.43 8.14
CA LYS A 727 -4.37 24.26 9.55
C LYS A 727 -3.25 24.71 10.48
N VAL A 728 -1.99 24.52 10.09
CA VAL A 728 -0.84 25.04 10.84
C VAL A 728 -0.77 26.56 10.72
N SER A 729 -0.99 27.09 9.51
CA SER A 729 -0.96 28.52 9.24
C SER A 729 -2.12 29.28 9.91
N ALA A 730 -3.29 28.67 10.03
CA ALA A 730 -4.46 29.26 10.70
C ALA A 730 -4.35 29.26 12.24
N LYS A 731 -3.36 28.57 12.83
CA LYS A 731 -3.18 28.55 14.28
C LYS A 731 -2.70 29.93 14.75
N SER A 732 -3.35 30.44 15.81
CA SER A 732 -2.92 31.68 16.48
C SER A 732 -1.42 31.65 16.76
N ASP A 733 -0.71 32.71 16.41
CA ASP A 733 0.73 32.80 16.54
C ASP A 733 1.21 32.39 17.94
N MET A 734 1.86 31.22 18.00
CA MET A 734 2.47 30.66 19.21
C MET A 734 3.88 31.23 19.44
N SER A 735 4.23 32.41 18.91
CA SER A 735 5.54 33.06 19.12
C SER A 735 5.54 34.24 20.10
N LYS A 736 4.42 34.55 20.77
CA LYS A 736 4.35 35.67 21.75
C LYS A 736 5.26 35.41 22.97
N PRO A 737 5.95 36.44 23.53
CA PRO A 737 6.86 36.25 24.66
C PRO A 737 6.17 35.64 25.89
N PHE A 738 6.79 34.62 26.48
CA PHE A 738 6.17 33.70 27.45
C PHE A 738 6.63 33.94 28.90
N LEU A 739 5.82 33.46 29.85
CA LEU A 739 6.20 33.44 31.26
C LEU A 739 7.25 32.36 31.51
N LEU A 740 8.30 32.66 32.26
CA LEU A 740 9.33 31.71 32.70
C LEU A 740 8.77 30.45 33.39
N GLN A 741 7.58 30.57 33.96
CA GLN A 741 6.85 29.46 34.59
C GLN A 741 6.39 28.42 33.56
N ASP A 742 5.89 28.84 32.40
CA ASP A 742 5.38 27.94 31.36
C ASP A 742 6.47 27.01 30.81
N VAL A 743 7.69 27.54 30.66
CA VAL A 743 8.86 26.79 30.18
C VAL A 743 9.29 25.73 31.21
N LYS A 744 9.18 26.04 32.51
CA LYS A 744 9.49 25.07 33.58
C LYS A 744 8.45 23.95 33.61
N GLU A 745 7.17 24.27 33.49
CA GLU A 745 6.10 23.28 33.46
C GLU A 745 6.20 22.39 32.20
N GLY A 746 6.48 22.96 31.03
CA GLY A 746 6.72 22.19 29.81
C GLY A 746 7.92 21.23 29.92
N LYS A 747 9.00 21.65 30.61
CA LYS A 747 10.15 20.80 30.89
C LYS A 747 9.80 19.61 31.79
N GLU A 748 8.92 19.82 32.76
CA GLU A 748 8.46 18.76 33.65
C GLU A 748 7.61 17.73 32.88
N ILE A 749 6.67 18.20 32.04
CA ILE A 749 5.87 17.32 31.17
C ILE A 749 6.78 16.49 30.24
N TYR A 750 7.83 17.09 29.68
CA TYR A 750 8.81 16.38 28.84
C TYR A 750 9.49 15.21 29.60
N ARG A 751 9.72 15.40 30.91
CA ARG A 751 10.30 14.37 31.79
C ARG A 751 9.27 13.30 32.14
N GLU A 752 8.08 13.70 32.58
CA GLU A 752 7.01 12.79 33.02
C GLU A 752 6.49 11.88 31.90
N LYS A 753 6.31 12.43 30.69
CA LYS A 753 5.83 11.65 29.52
C LYS A 753 6.93 10.78 28.90
N GLY A 754 8.14 10.79 29.45
CA GLY A 754 9.25 9.94 29.03
C GLY A 754 9.89 10.32 27.70
N CYS A 755 9.71 11.56 27.22
CA CYS A 755 10.21 11.99 25.91
C CYS A 755 11.75 11.84 25.78
N LYS A 756 12.47 12.01 26.89
CA LYS A 756 13.93 11.82 27.00
C LYS A 756 14.41 10.41 26.65
N VAL A 757 13.56 9.38 26.78
CA VAL A 757 13.91 7.99 26.43
C VAL A 757 14.28 7.88 24.96
N CYS A 758 13.58 8.63 24.10
CA CYS A 758 13.79 8.62 22.67
C CYS A 758 14.61 9.82 22.17
N HIS A 759 14.45 11.01 22.78
CA HIS A 759 15.03 12.26 22.28
C HIS A 759 16.21 12.75 23.11
N GLN A 760 17.26 13.19 22.42
CA GLN A 760 18.46 13.79 23.01
C GLN A 760 18.33 15.32 23.12
N ILE A 761 18.71 15.87 24.28
CA ILE A 761 18.94 17.31 24.52
C ILE A 761 20.31 17.46 25.19
N GLY A 762 21.22 18.20 24.56
CA GLY A 762 22.64 18.24 24.93
C GLY A 762 23.27 16.84 24.81
N LEU A 763 23.88 16.37 25.89
CA LEU A 763 24.47 15.03 25.99
C LEU A 763 23.53 14.00 26.64
N GLU A 764 22.29 14.39 26.97
CA GLU A 764 21.35 13.55 27.71
C GLU A 764 20.18 13.07 26.85
N GLY A 765 19.79 11.80 26.98
CA GLY A 765 18.61 11.22 26.33
C GLY A 765 18.95 10.09 25.36
N GLY A 766 17.95 9.65 24.58
CA GLY A 766 18.10 8.59 23.58
C GLY A 766 18.37 9.12 22.16
N ALA A 767 18.81 8.22 21.27
CA ALA A 767 19.13 8.51 19.87
C ALA A 767 18.07 7.97 18.88
N VAL A 768 16.91 7.50 19.38
CA VAL A 768 15.82 6.95 18.55
C VAL A 768 15.08 8.08 17.82
N GLY A 769 14.81 9.17 18.54
CA GLY A 769 14.21 10.39 18.02
C GLY A 769 15.27 11.42 17.59
N PRO A 770 14.90 12.43 16.78
CA PRO A 770 15.81 13.52 16.43
C PRO A 770 16.31 14.28 17.66
N ASN A 771 17.53 14.80 17.58
CA ASN A 771 18.11 15.69 18.58
C ASN A 771 17.28 16.98 18.67
N LEU A 772 16.87 17.34 19.90
CA LEU A 772 16.00 18.49 20.17
C LEU A 772 16.76 19.70 20.72
N SER A 773 18.09 19.64 20.87
CA SER A 773 18.89 20.71 21.48
C SER A 773 18.74 22.08 20.82
N ALA A 774 18.48 22.09 19.51
CA ALA A 774 18.32 23.29 18.68
C ALA A 774 16.93 23.35 18.01
N VAL A 775 15.93 22.63 18.56
CA VAL A 775 14.64 22.48 17.87
C VAL A 775 13.89 23.80 17.72
N GLY A 776 14.09 24.76 18.63
CA GLY A 776 13.48 26.09 18.58
C GLY A 776 14.08 27.03 17.53
N GLU A 777 15.27 26.72 16.99
CA GLU A 777 15.84 27.42 15.83
C GLU A 777 15.27 26.85 14.52
N ARG A 778 15.03 25.54 14.51
CA ARG A 778 14.62 24.80 13.32
C ARG A 778 13.12 24.83 13.06
N LEU A 779 12.31 24.46 14.05
CA LEU A 779 10.87 24.26 13.86
C LEU A 779 10.06 25.49 14.28
N THR A 780 8.94 25.71 13.59
CA THR A 780 7.98 26.74 14.00
C THR A 780 7.19 26.27 15.23
N PRO A 781 6.86 27.18 16.18
CA PRO A 781 6.03 26.83 17.34
C PRO A 781 4.66 26.25 16.95
N ASN A 782 4.02 26.80 15.91
CA ASN A 782 2.74 26.30 15.41
C ASN A 782 2.85 24.84 14.91
N TYR A 783 3.93 24.49 14.22
CA TYR A 783 4.15 23.11 13.79
C TYR A 783 4.43 22.18 14.98
N ILE A 784 5.26 22.58 15.94
CA ILE A 784 5.53 21.75 17.14
C ILE A 784 4.21 21.38 17.84
N TYR A 785 3.33 22.37 18.03
CA TYR A 785 2.00 22.15 18.60
C TYR A 785 1.19 21.12 17.79
N MET A 786 1.09 21.32 16.47
CA MET A 786 0.30 20.44 15.60
C MET A 786 0.90 19.04 15.46
N HIS A 787 2.22 18.91 15.56
CA HIS A 787 2.92 17.63 15.57
C HIS A 787 2.66 16.86 16.86
N LEU A 788 2.69 17.53 18.02
CA LEU A 788 2.37 16.89 19.31
C LEU A 788 0.91 16.45 19.40
N LYS A 789 0.00 17.17 18.73
CA LYS A 789 -1.44 16.85 18.69
C LYS A 789 -1.77 15.61 17.85
N ASP A 790 -1.08 15.46 16.72
CA ASP A 790 -1.23 14.29 15.83
C ASP A 790 0.11 13.96 15.17
N PRO A 791 1.01 13.23 15.87
CA PRO A 791 2.32 12.92 15.34
C PRO A 791 2.27 11.96 14.15
N GLN A 792 1.17 11.23 13.97
CA GLN A 792 1.01 10.28 12.86
C GLN A 792 0.68 10.97 11.52
N LYS A 793 0.15 12.20 11.55
CA LYS A 793 -0.17 12.97 10.33
C LYS A 793 1.08 13.36 9.51
N TRP A 794 2.22 13.62 10.14
CA TRP A 794 3.33 14.39 9.54
C TRP A 794 4.49 13.58 8.93
N GLY A 795 4.21 12.38 8.43
CA GLY A 795 5.07 11.66 7.50
C GLY A 795 6.32 10.93 8.05
N ALA A 796 6.67 9.87 7.31
CA ALA A 796 7.79 8.92 7.35
C ALA A 796 7.90 7.89 8.49
N SER A 797 7.96 8.23 9.79
CA SER A 797 8.31 7.17 10.78
C SER A 797 7.11 6.48 11.44
N LYS A 798 5.98 7.15 11.69
CA LYS A 798 4.91 6.66 12.60
C LYS A 798 5.43 6.11 13.95
N VAL A 799 6.71 6.32 14.27
CA VAL A 799 7.41 5.79 15.46
C VAL A 799 7.05 6.61 16.68
N ALA A 800 6.78 7.91 16.50
CA ALA A 800 6.32 8.77 17.57
C ALA A 800 4.90 8.34 18.00
N PRO A 801 4.72 7.87 19.24
CA PRO A 801 3.41 7.45 19.72
C PRO A 801 2.50 8.67 19.95
N ASN A 802 1.19 8.46 19.80
CA ASN A 802 0.21 9.46 20.20
C ASN A 802 -0.05 9.33 21.71
N TYR A 803 0.41 10.30 22.48
CA TYR A 803 0.26 10.31 23.94
C TYR A 803 -1.11 10.82 24.41
N GLY A 804 -1.99 11.26 23.50
CA GLY A 804 -3.31 11.79 23.85
C GLY A 804 -3.23 13.04 24.75
N LEU A 805 -2.21 13.89 24.56
CA LEU A 805 -1.96 15.06 25.38
C LEU A 805 -3.10 16.08 25.30
N GLU A 806 -3.40 16.72 26.42
CA GLU A 806 -4.39 17.81 26.46
C GLU A 806 -3.83 19.09 25.81
N ASP A 807 -4.70 19.96 25.28
CA ASP A 807 -4.29 21.17 24.57
C ASP A 807 -3.41 22.11 25.44
N GLN A 808 -3.58 22.10 26.76
CA GLN A 808 -2.73 22.84 27.70
C GLN A 808 -1.33 22.20 27.83
N GLU A 809 -1.24 20.88 27.97
CA GLU A 809 0.04 20.16 28.04
C GLU A 809 0.86 20.37 26.75
N ILE A 810 0.20 20.28 25.59
CA ILE A 810 0.81 20.52 24.28
C ILE A 810 1.34 21.96 24.19
N THR A 811 0.58 22.93 24.70
CA THR A 811 0.99 24.35 24.72
C THR A 811 2.25 24.55 25.55
N LEU A 812 2.31 23.99 26.76
CA LEU A 812 3.45 24.10 27.66
C LEU A 812 4.69 23.41 27.09
N LEU A 813 4.54 22.20 26.53
CA LEU A 813 5.62 21.50 25.83
C LEU A 813 6.14 22.28 24.63
N THR A 814 5.24 22.84 23.82
CA THR A 814 5.61 23.66 22.66
C THR A 814 6.47 24.84 23.07
N ARG A 815 6.10 25.52 24.17
CA ARG A 815 6.88 26.65 24.72
C ARG A 815 8.27 26.21 25.16
N TYR A 816 8.38 25.13 25.94
CA TYR A 816 9.67 24.60 26.36
C TYR A 816 10.57 24.25 25.16
N LEU A 817 10.04 23.53 24.17
CA LEU A 817 10.81 23.14 22.98
C LEU A 817 11.23 24.35 22.13
N SER A 818 10.40 25.38 22.05
CA SER A 818 10.70 26.60 21.28
C SER A 818 11.86 27.42 21.86
N GLU A 819 12.15 27.27 23.16
CA GLU A 819 13.29 27.91 23.84
C GLU A 819 14.61 27.14 23.69
N LEU A 820 14.57 25.89 23.19
CA LEU A 820 15.78 25.09 22.97
C LEU A 820 16.52 25.57 21.72
N ARG A 821 17.46 26.48 21.96
CA ARG A 821 18.34 27.11 20.96
C ARG A 821 19.80 26.86 21.33
N THR A 822 20.66 26.75 20.34
CA THR A 822 22.11 26.71 20.58
C THR A 822 22.56 28.04 21.18
N LYS A 823 23.36 27.99 22.25
CA LYS A 823 24.02 29.20 22.73
C LYS A 823 25.01 29.61 21.66
N LYS A 824 24.80 30.77 21.01
CA LYS A 824 25.86 31.43 20.22
C LYS A 824 27.07 31.60 21.15
N LEU A 825 28.10 30.79 20.96
CA LEU A 825 29.43 31.08 21.51
C LEU A 825 29.91 32.32 20.74
N SER A 826 29.74 33.49 21.35
CA SER A 826 30.39 34.71 20.91
C SER A 826 31.90 34.56 21.14
N PHE A 827 32.59 33.96 20.18
CA PHE A 827 34.03 34.12 20.04
C PHE A 827 34.27 34.79 18.69
N LEU A 828 34.98 35.92 18.74
CA LEU A 828 35.37 36.84 17.67
C LEU A 828 34.38 38.00 17.41
N SER A 829 34.33 38.92 18.38
CA SER A 829 34.47 40.36 18.10
C SER A 829 35.95 40.72 17.96
#